data_AF-A0A5E4WD91-F1
#
_entry.id   AF-A0A5E4WD91-F1
#
_cell.length_a   1.000
_cell.length_b   1.000
_cell.length_c   1.000
_cell.angle_alpha   90.00
_cell.angle_beta   90.00
_cell.angle_gamma   90.00
#
_symmetry.space_group_name_H-M   'P 1'
#
loop_
_entity.id
_entity.type
_entity.pdbx_description
1 polymer ?
#
loop_
_entity_poly.entity_id
_entity_poly.type
_entity_poly.pdbx_seq_one_letter_code
_entity_poly.pdbx_strand_id
1 'polypeptide(L)'
;MMHLDDVSIEQLKQWLAGSDEFALIDVGEEGEFGLGHLLRAINVPYSRLELLVPPLVPRRACPVLLIDHGNGIASRARERLHALGYTQVGVVRGGVPAWRMAGNEVFQGIYVPSKAFGEWVEHTFGTPSIDAGQLAELLDANAEVIVLDPRTEAEHAARHVPSAVSCPGGELVYRFDDLVSSPDTLVVVACGGRTRGIVGAQTLINSGVPNRVVALADGNHGWRLAGFELEVGMHRRFPSVSAVGGARAAERAAGVARRFGIARIDRSTFDDWMSEAQQARRTTYAFDVRTPQEFACGHLPGTRSAPGGQLIQATDQWVGTLNARVVLIDSDNARATMTAHWLKHMGWDVYVLTDAFGIDAPSSDAAQVNGYAVGADAADRAARVEREWSAGVRGACEIAPADAMERIRSGALAVSFDSSADYLAAHPPGAVWANRARLEKIKAHVRDGRSLVLFSSDAATAHLAALDLAEIAGEDVAIAVVAGGLRAWREQGLPIEASPESALSQDARVDVLYWANDRRQGNADAMRAYLDWEKHLLAQVAADGHSFGLGGRSIDAPTLKRWLHDGDEIALFDVREHGQYGEGHPLFAVSLPYSRLEIDAERLAPRKDVRVVVFDGGSESSDDGAPPVAARASQRLAALGYTKVHVLNDGMHAWRDAGLNVFSGVNVPSKVFGELIEHAYDTPRVGADELVAWRASGRNVLLLDGRPIDEHRKMSVPGSICVPNGELALRVNDLPGSNEAILVVHCAGRTRSIVGAQTLINLGWPKDRVLALENGTQGWYLADHALEHGDERRYSDTVSPAALAAAQVASAALAERFGVPSVDADAVVRWQAEGEHSVFLFDVRTGDEFAAGSLSGARHVPGGQLVHATDRYVGVRHAKVIVFDDDGVRAPVIASWLRQLGHDAYVLTAGLRSGLTLPRPDGWRAQALPGIDARELSARRYDAKVCVIDVRSSMAFRRAHMAGAIWSIRPRLATLALPSDRSDVVLVADDDAVAALAAAELLARRDVSSVSVLTGGFAACAAAGLPCESSPDQPSDQACIDFLFFVHDRHEGNREAARRYLEWETGLIAQLDSDELAEFDMRGGR
;
A
#
# COMPACT_ATOMS: atom_id res chain seq x y z
N MET A 1 -28.92 6.63 14.20
CA MET A 1 -29.74 6.60 12.97
C MET A 1 -29.37 7.85 12.18
N MET A 2 -28.63 7.70 11.08
CA MET A 2 -28.24 8.82 10.23
C MET A 2 -29.37 9.15 9.25
N HIS A 3 -29.65 10.45 9.07
CA HIS A 3 -30.48 10.93 7.97
C HIS A 3 -29.65 10.88 6.68
N LEU A 4 -30.07 10.07 5.71
CA LEU A 4 -29.44 9.93 4.39
C LEU A 4 -30.10 10.83 3.32
N ASP A 5 -30.97 11.76 3.73
CA ASP A 5 -31.88 12.45 2.80
C ASP A 5 -31.20 13.41 1.80
N ASP A 6 -29.92 13.76 2.02
CA ASP A 6 -29.11 14.59 1.11
C ASP A 6 -27.62 14.53 1.52
N VAL A 7 -26.78 13.83 0.75
CA VAL A 7 -25.37 13.55 1.11
C VAL A 7 -24.43 14.53 0.40
N SER A 8 -23.60 15.25 1.15
CA SER A 8 -22.60 16.17 0.58
C SER A 8 -21.41 15.42 -0.03
N ILE A 9 -20.64 16.11 -0.88
CA ILE A 9 -19.42 15.56 -1.49
C ILE A 9 -18.40 15.16 -0.41
N GLU A 10 -18.26 15.96 0.65
CA GLU A 10 -17.36 15.70 1.77
C GLU A 10 -17.79 14.46 2.56
N GLN A 11 -19.10 14.28 2.78
CA GLN A 11 -19.63 13.08 3.42
C GLN A 11 -19.39 11.84 2.56
N LEU A 12 -19.59 11.92 1.24
CA LEU A 12 -19.29 10.83 0.33
C LEU A 12 -17.81 10.45 0.36
N LYS A 13 -16.89 11.43 0.41
CA LYS A 13 -15.45 11.17 0.56
C LYS A 13 -15.11 10.45 1.87
N GLN A 14 -15.71 10.85 2.99
CA GLN A 14 -15.53 10.17 4.27
C GLN A 14 -15.98 8.70 4.19
N TRP A 15 -17.10 8.44 3.51
CA TRP A 15 -17.60 7.08 3.29
C TRP A 15 -16.66 6.25 2.40
N LEU A 16 -16.16 6.83 1.31
CA LEU A 16 -15.20 6.16 0.42
C LEU A 16 -13.89 5.80 1.14
N ALA A 17 -13.46 6.59 2.12
CA ALA A 17 -12.30 6.32 2.97
C ALA A 17 -12.60 5.35 4.15
N GLY A 18 -13.87 5.13 4.46
CA GLY A 18 -14.32 4.29 5.56
C GLY A 18 -14.28 2.78 5.26
N SER A 19 -14.50 1.98 6.31
CA SER A 19 -14.53 0.51 6.24
C SER A 19 -15.94 -0.08 6.26
N ASP A 20 -16.97 0.76 6.43
CA ASP A 20 -18.36 0.30 6.49
C ASP A 20 -18.89 -0.10 5.12
N GLU A 21 -19.85 -1.03 5.09
CA GLU A 21 -20.50 -1.46 3.85
C GLU A 21 -21.47 -0.40 3.32
N PHE A 22 -21.31 -0.01 2.05
CA PHE A 22 -22.30 0.79 1.32
C PHE A 22 -22.21 0.56 -0.18
N ALA A 23 -23.29 0.89 -0.91
CA ALA A 23 -23.32 0.90 -2.36
C ALA A 23 -23.34 2.33 -2.90
N LEU A 24 -22.50 2.61 -3.91
CA LEU A 24 -22.52 3.87 -4.67
C LEU A 24 -23.02 3.56 -6.08
N ILE A 25 -24.24 3.98 -6.40
CA ILE A 25 -24.92 3.64 -7.64
C ILE A 25 -25.12 4.89 -8.49
N ASP A 26 -24.53 4.87 -9.68
CA ASP A 26 -24.86 5.82 -10.74
C ASP A 26 -26.08 5.34 -11.51
N VAL A 27 -27.16 6.12 -11.45
CA VAL A 27 -28.44 5.78 -12.09
C VAL A 27 -28.58 6.31 -13.51
N GLY A 28 -27.55 6.96 -14.04
CA GLY A 28 -27.46 7.39 -15.42
C GLY A 28 -27.53 6.22 -16.40
N GLU A 29 -28.05 6.48 -17.60
CA GLU A 29 -27.98 5.51 -18.67
C GLU A 29 -26.51 5.26 -19.06
N GLU A 30 -26.19 4.11 -19.65
CA GLU A 30 -24.78 3.68 -19.82
C GLU A 30 -23.94 4.68 -20.63
N GLY A 31 -24.55 5.36 -21.61
CA GLY A 31 -23.88 6.42 -22.37
C GLY A 31 -23.56 7.66 -21.53
N GLU A 32 -24.46 8.05 -20.61
CA GLU A 32 -24.20 9.14 -19.66
C GLU A 32 -23.09 8.77 -18.68
N PHE A 33 -23.17 7.57 -18.08
CA PHE A 33 -22.13 7.04 -17.19
C PHE A 33 -20.77 7.02 -17.87
N GLY A 34 -20.71 6.47 -19.09
CA GLY A 34 -19.47 6.33 -19.85
C GLY A 34 -18.85 7.66 -20.30
N LEU A 35 -19.55 8.79 -20.21
CA LEU A 35 -18.98 10.12 -20.47
C LEU A 35 -18.28 10.72 -19.24
N GLY A 36 -18.52 10.19 -18.04
CA GLY A 36 -17.91 10.68 -16.82
C GLY A 36 -18.62 10.19 -15.57
N HIS A 37 -17.95 9.37 -14.77
CA HIS A 37 -18.47 8.81 -13.53
C HIS A 37 -17.42 8.80 -12.41
N LEU A 38 -17.83 8.50 -11.18
CA LEU A 38 -16.92 8.32 -10.04
C LEU A 38 -16.24 6.95 -10.14
N LEU A 39 -14.96 6.83 -9.73
CA LEU A 39 -14.17 5.60 -9.88
C LEU A 39 -14.88 4.37 -9.31
N ARG A 40 -15.38 4.46 -8.07
CA ARG A 40 -15.98 3.35 -7.33
C ARG A 40 -17.52 3.28 -7.44
N ALA A 41 -18.12 4.06 -8.35
CA ALA A 41 -19.55 3.97 -8.61
C ALA A 41 -19.86 2.82 -9.57
N ILE A 42 -20.94 2.07 -9.30
CA ILE A 42 -21.47 1.07 -10.21
C ILE A 42 -22.58 1.68 -11.07
N ASN A 43 -22.59 1.39 -12.37
CA ASN A 43 -23.66 1.86 -13.24
C ASN A 43 -24.89 0.95 -13.16
N VAL A 44 -26.01 1.50 -12.71
CA VAL A 44 -27.32 0.85 -12.75
C VAL A 44 -28.33 1.79 -13.41
N PRO A 45 -28.47 1.72 -14.75
CA PRO A 45 -29.36 2.60 -15.50
C PRO A 45 -30.76 2.62 -14.92
N TYR A 46 -31.34 3.80 -14.74
CA TYR A 46 -32.71 3.95 -14.23
C TYR A 46 -33.72 3.11 -15.02
N SER A 47 -33.50 2.97 -16.34
CA SER A 47 -34.33 2.11 -17.19
C SER A 47 -34.43 0.65 -16.74
N ARG A 48 -33.45 0.15 -15.98
CA ARG A 48 -33.36 -1.24 -15.50
C ARG A 48 -33.08 -1.36 -13.99
N LEU A 49 -33.29 -0.28 -13.23
CA LEU A 49 -32.95 -0.18 -11.81
C LEU A 49 -33.44 -1.38 -10.99
N GLU A 50 -34.72 -1.70 -11.10
CA GLU A 50 -35.38 -2.72 -10.30
C GLU A 50 -34.93 -4.15 -10.63
N LEU A 51 -34.33 -4.35 -11.80
CA LEU A 51 -33.80 -5.66 -12.25
C LEU A 51 -32.37 -5.88 -11.77
N LEU A 52 -31.59 -4.81 -11.68
CA LEU A 52 -30.14 -4.87 -11.50
C LEU A 52 -29.70 -4.65 -10.05
N VAL A 53 -30.42 -3.82 -9.28
CA VAL A 53 -30.04 -3.55 -7.89
C VAL A 53 -30.10 -4.79 -6.99
N PRO A 54 -31.14 -5.66 -7.05
CA PRO A 54 -31.21 -6.82 -6.16
C PRO A 54 -30.00 -7.78 -6.22
N PRO A 55 -29.49 -8.21 -7.40
CA PRO A 55 -28.29 -9.03 -7.45
C PRO A 55 -27.00 -8.26 -7.13
N LEU A 56 -26.96 -6.94 -7.34
CA LEU A 56 -25.78 -6.11 -7.05
C LEU A 56 -25.67 -5.70 -5.59
N VAL A 57 -26.80 -5.47 -4.90
CA VAL A 57 -26.89 -5.01 -3.52
C VAL A 57 -27.94 -5.87 -2.79
N PRO A 58 -27.62 -7.15 -2.48
CA PRO A 58 -28.62 -8.11 -1.99
C PRO A 58 -29.14 -7.78 -0.57
N ARG A 59 -28.34 -7.11 0.25
CA ARG A 59 -28.74 -6.68 1.60
C ARG A 59 -29.53 -5.38 1.51
N ARG A 60 -30.86 -5.46 1.60
CA ARG A 60 -31.77 -4.29 1.52
C ARG A 60 -31.57 -3.22 2.60
N ALA A 61 -30.96 -3.60 3.73
CA ALA A 61 -30.59 -2.68 4.81
C ALA A 61 -29.22 -2.02 4.60
N CYS A 62 -28.46 -2.41 3.56
CA CYS A 62 -27.21 -1.76 3.19
C CYS A 62 -27.50 -0.30 2.79
N PRO A 63 -26.73 0.67 3.29
CA PRO A 63 -26.78 2.03 2.78
C PRO A 63 -26.50 2.10 1.29
N VAL A 64 -27.38 2.75 0.55
CA VAL A 64 -27.27 2.98 -0.90
C VAL A 64 -27.21 4.49 -1.14
N LEU A 65 -26.16 4.95 -1.81
CA LEU A 65 -25.99 6.33 -2.25
C LEU A 65 -26.19 6.38 -3.76
N LEU A 66 -27.19 7.15 -4.19
CA LEU A 66 -27.53 7.34 -5.59
C LEU A 66 -26.90 8.62 -6.12
N ILE A 67 -26.30 8.54 -7.30
CA ILE A 67 -25.76 9.67 -8.04
C ILE A 67 -26.34 9.69 -9.45
N ASP A 68 -26.60 10.88 -9.98
CA ASP A 68 -27.02 11.09 -11.36
C ASP A 68 -26.18 12.20 -12.02
N HIS A 69 -26.50 12.52 -13.27
CA HIS A 69 -25.80 13.54 -14.05
C HIS A 69 -26.45 14.94 -13.97
N GLY A 70 -27.11 15.27 -12.84
CA GLY A 70 -27.76 16.57 -12.62
C GLY A 70 -29.16 16.68 -13.25
N ASN A 71 -29.78 15.55 -13.58
CA ASN A 71 -31.08 15.47 -14.24
C ASN A 71 -32.24 15.11 -13.29
N GLY A 72 -31.95 14.88 -12.00
CA GLY A 72 -32.95 14.63 -10.96
C GLY A 72 -33.51 13.20 -10.94
N ILE A 73 -32.91 12.28 -11.71
CA ILE A 73 -33.34 10.88 -11.78
C ILE A 73 -33.00 10.13 -10.50
N ALA A 74 -31.94 10.50 -9.78
CA ALA A 74 -31.57 9.86 -8.51
C ALA A 74 -32.70 9.92 -7.47
N SER A 75 -33.47 11.01 -7.42
CA SER A 75 -34.62 11.14 -6.53
C SER A 75 -35.74 10.16 -6.87
N ARG A 76 -36.04 9.95 -8.16
CA ARG A 76 -37.01 8.94 -8.62
C ARG A 76 -36.52 7.53 -8.35
N ALA A 77 -35.23 7.28 -8.57
CA ALA A 77 -34.60 6.01 -8.28
C ALA A 77 -34.70 5.65 -6.80
N ARG A 78 -34.53 6.62 -5.90
CA ARG A 78 -34.71 6.43 -4.45
C ARG A 78 -36.12 5.89 -4.12
N GLU A 79 -37.16 6.48 -4.71
CA GLU A 79 -38.56 6.05 -4.49
C GLU A 79 -38.78 4.61 -4.96
N ARG A 80 -38.22 4.26 -6.13
CA ARG A 80 -38.28 2.88 -6.65
C ARG A 80 -37.52 1.89 -5.75
N LEU A 81 -36.36 2.25 -5.23
CA LEU A 81 -35.63 1.38 -4.29
C LEU A 81 -36.37 1.22 -2.95
N HIS A 82 -37.01 2.27 -2.43
CA HIS A 82 -37.88 2.14 -1.27
C HIS A 82 -39.06 1.20 -1.55
N ALA A 83 -39.68 1.28 -2.73
CA ALA A 83 -40.74 0.35 -3.13
C ALA A 83 -40.25 -1.11 -3.24
N LEU A 84 -38.98 -1.33 -3.57
CA LEU A 84 -38.33 -2.64 -3.53
C LEU A 84 -37.92 -3.09 -2.11
N GLY A 85 -38.11 -2.24 -1.10
CA GLY A 85 -37.83 -2.53 0.30
C GLY A 85 -36.42 -2.18 0.77
N TYR A 86 -35.65 -1.39 0.01
CA TYR A 86 -34.40 -0.80 0.51
C TYR A 86 -34.72 0.30 1.53
N THR A 87 -34.12 0.21 2.72
CA THR A 87 -34.51 1.06 3.85
C THR A 87 -33.57 2.25 4.08
N GLN A 88 -32.37 2.21 3.50
CA GLN A 88 -31.33 3.22 3.68
C GLN A 88 -30.85 3.71 2.31
N VAL A 89 -31.57 4.66 1.73
CA VAL A 89 -31.26 5.18 0.38
C VAL A 89 -31.11 6.70 0.43
N GLY A 90 -29.93 7.20 0.07
CA GLY A 90 -29.62 8.61 -0.01
C GLY A 90 -29.28 9.06 -1.44
N VAL A 91 -29.30 10.37 -1.67
CA VAL A 91 -28.93 10.99 -2.94
C VAL A 91 -27.73 11.91 -2.73
N VAL A 92 -26.73 11.82 -3.59
CA VAL A 92 -25.55 12.70 -3.56
C VAL A 92 -25.92 14.06 -4.13
N ARG A 93 -25.74 15.11 -3.34
CA ARG A 93 -26.14 16.47 -3.70
C ARG A 93 -25.44 16.94 -4.98
N GLY A 94 -26.23 17.33 -5.98
CA GLY A 94 -25.74 17.93 -7.22
C GLY A 94 -25.05 16.96 -8.19
N GLY A 95 -25.05 15.66 -7.87
CA GLY A 95 -24.63 14.60 -8.80
C GLY A 95 -23.16 14.66 -9.23
N VAL A 96 -22.87 14.02 -10.37
CA VAL A 96 -21.57 14.06 -11.04
C VAL A 96 -21.09 15.49 -11.33
N PRO A 97 -21.94 16.45 -11.76
CA PRO A 97 -21.51 17.84 -11.95
C PRO A 97 -20.93 18.49 -10.69
N ALA A 98 -21.57 18.31 -9.53
CA ALA A 98 -21.07 18.86 -8.27
C ALA A 98 -19.77 18.18 -7.82
N TRP A 99 -19.65 16.86 -8.02
CA TRP A 99 -18.40 16.12 -7.77
C TRP A 99 -17.23 16.71 -8.57
N ARG A 100 -17.44 16.95 -9.87
CA ARG A 100 -16.44 17.58 -10.76
C ARG A 100 -16.13 19.02 -10.35
N MET A 101 -17.15 19.83 -10.03
CA MET A 101 -16.97 21.22 -9.60
C MET A 101 -16.18 21.35 -8.29
N ALA A 102 -16.23 20.33 -7.43
CA ALA A 102 -15.42 20.25 -6.22
C ALA A 102 -13.95 19.83 -6.49
N GLY A 103 -13.52 19.76 -7.75
CA GLY A 103 -12.14 19.47 -8.15
C GLY A 103 -11.76 18.00 -8.10
N ASN A 104 -12.75 17.10 -8.05
CA ASN A 104 -12.51 15.65 -8.00
C ASN A 104 -12.47 15.01 -9.37
N GLU A 105 -11.79 13.87 -9.46
CA GLU A 105 -11.64 13.13 -10.70
C GLU A 105 -12.96 12.52 -11.19
N VAL A 106 -13.13 12.55 -12.51
CA VAL A 106 -14.23 11.89 -13.21
C VAL A 106 -13.66 11.01 -14.31
N PHE A 107 -14.17 9.80 -14.39
CA PHE A 107 -13.62 8.77 -15.26
C PHE A 107 -14.53 8.57 -16.46
N GLN A 108 -13.94 8.63 -17.64
CA GLN A 108 -14.61 8.28 -18.89
C GLN A 108 -14.54 6.76 -19.10
N GLY A 109 -15.52 6.18 -19.80
CA GLY A 109 -15.53 4.78 -20.20
C GLY A 109 -16.31 3.86 -19.26
N ILE A 110 -16.09 2.55 -19.41
CA ILE A 110 -16.71 1.50 -18.60
C ILE A 110 -15.65 0.54 -18.09
N TYR A 111 -15.94 -0.14 -16.99
CA TYR A 111 -15.06 -1.08 -16.30
C TYR A 111 -13.75 -0.44 -15.84
N VAL A 112 -13.81 0.86 -15.50
CA VAL A 112 -12.62 1.67 -15.25
C VAL A 112 -11.77 1.14 -14.09
N PRO A 113 -12.33 0.73 -12.93
CA PRO A 113 -11.52 0.15 -11.86
C PRO A 113 -10.68 -1.03 -12.33
N SER A 114 -11.28 -1.95 -13.09
CA SER A 114 -10.61 -3.14 -13.62
C SER A 114 -9.56 -2.81 -14.68
N LYS A 115 -9.78 -1.79 -15.51
CA LYS A 115 -8.82 -1.37 -16.54
C LYS A 115 -7.63 -0.64 -15.94
N ALA A 116 -7.89 0.31 -15.04
CA ALA A 116 -6.84 0.99 -14.28
C ALA A 116 -6.03 -0.01 -13.45
N PHE A 117 -6.69 -1.04 -12.89
CA PHE A 117 -6.02 -2.14 -12.23
C PHE A 117 -5.09 -2.92 -13.17
N GLY A 118 -5.50 -3.17 -14.42
CA GLY A 118 -4.64 -3.77 -15.43
C GLY A 118 -3.35 -2.98 -15.66
N GLU A 119 -3.43 -1.66 -15.78
CA GLU A 119 -2.24 -0.80 -15.91
C GLU A 119 -1.38 -0.81 -14.64
N TRP A 120 -2.02 -0.81 -13.47
CA TRP A 120 -1.30 -0.98 -12.19
C TRP A 120 -0.52 -2.30 -12.15
N VAL A 121 -1.08 -3.40 -12.67
CA VAL A 121 -0.38 -4.69 -12.75
C VAL A 121 0.83 -4.61 -13.69
N GLU A 122 0.71 -3.96 -14.84
CA GLU A 122 1.85 -3.77 -15.76
C GLU A 122 2.99 -3.01 -15.07
N HIS A 123 2.69 -1.85 -14.48
CA HIS A 123 3.67 -1.00 -13.81
C HIS A 123 4.27 -1.65 -12.56
N THR A 124 3.46 -2.27 -11.71
CA THR A 124 3.92 -2.79 -10.41
C THR A 124 4.79 -4.04 -10.58
N PHE A 125 4.42 -4.92 -11.51
CA PHE A 125 5.16 -6.18 -11.70
C PHE A 125 6.18 -6.13 -12.84
N GLY A 126 6.23 -5.03 -13.60
CA GLY A 126 7.04 -4.95 -14.82
C GLY A 126 6.62 -6.02 -15.83
N THR A 127 5.30 -6.20 -16.03
CA THR A 127 4.75 -7.28 -16.87
C THR A 127 5.35 -7.20 -18.27
N PRO A 128 6.09 -8.23 -18.75
CA PRO A 128 6.74 -8.16 -20.06
C PRO A 128 5.75 -8.08 -21.22
N SER A 129 6.12 -7.38 -22.28
CA SER A 129 5.31 -7.27 -23.50
C SER A 129 6.10 -7.56 -24.79
N ILE A 130 5.38 -7.85 -25.86
CA ILE A 130 5.89 -8.00 -27.23
C ILE A 130 5.03 -7.13 -28.16
N ASP A 131 5.66 -6.46 -29.14
CA ASP A 131 4.90 -5.67 -30.12
C ASP A 131 4.32 -6.54 -31.25
N ALA A 132 3.33 -5.99 -31.96
CA ALA A 132 2.63 -6.70 -33.02
C ALA A 132 3.54 -7.11 -34.18
N GLY A 133 4.54 -6.29 -34.54
CA GLY A 133 5.47 -6.59 -35.63
C GLY A 133 6.38 -7.76 -35.29
N GLN A 134 6.95 -7.74 -34.08
CA GLN A 134 7.78 -8.83 -33.56
C GLN A 134 7.01 -10.16 -33.49
N LEU A 135 5.77 -10.13 -33.00
CA LEU A 135 4.94 -11.34 -32.98
C LEU A 135 4.60 -11.83 -34.40
N ALA A 136 4.27 -10.93 -35.32
CA ALA A 136 4.02 -11.31 -36.72
C ALA A 136 5.23 -11.99 -37.36
N GLU A 137 6.44 -11.46 -37.16
CA GLU A 137 7.68 -12.07 -37.64
C GLU A 137 7.90 -13.48 -37.07
N LEU A 138 7.61 -13.68 -35.77
CA LEU A 138 7.71 -15.00 -35.15
C LEU A 138 6.70 -16.00 -35.72
N LEU A 139 5.47 -15.56 -35.97
CA LEU A 139 4.43 -16.39 -36.57
C LEU A 139 4.78 -16.76 -38.03
N ASP A 140 5.25 -15.79 -38.82
CA ASP A 140 5.67 -16.01 -40.21
C ASP A 140 6.88 -16.95 -40.30
N ALA A 141 7.78 -16.89 -39.31
CA ALA A 141 8.92 -17.78 -39.19
C ALA A 141 8.56 -19.20 -38.69
N ASN A 142 7.30 -19.47 -38.34
CA ASN A 142 6.86 -20.67 -37.64
C ASN A 142 7.69 -20.96 -36.38
N ALA A 143 8.04 -19.92 -35.62
CA ALA A 143 8.76 -20.06 -34.35
C ALA A 143 7.90 -20.79 -33.30
N GLU A 144 8.53 -21.32 -32.26
CA GLU A 144 7.85 -22.04 -31.17
C GLU A 144 7.12 -21.04 -30.24
N VAL A 145 5.94 -20.58 -30.68
CA VAL A 145 5.10 -19.61 -30.00
C VAL A 145 3.68 -20.14 -29.84
N ILE A 146 3.07 -19.88 -28.68
CA ILE A 146 1.63 -20.07 -28.48
C ILE A 146 0.99 -18.73 -28.09
N VAL A 147 -0.10 -18.36 -28.78
CA VAL A 147 -0.89 -17.18 -28.47
C VAL A 147 -2.16 -17.60 -27.72
N LEU A 148 -2.34 -17.14 -26.49
CA LEU A 148 -3.51 -17.42 -25.65
C LEU A 148 -4.41 -16.20 -25.57
N ASP A 149 -5.70 -16.38 -25.85
CA ASP A 149 -6.71 -15.32 -25.78
C ASP A 149 -7.54 -15.43 -24.50
N PRO A 150 -7.32 -14.52 -23.51
CA PRO A 150 -7.97 -14.57 -22.20
C PRO A 150 -9.39 -14.02 -22.18
N ARG A 151 -9.94 -13.63 -23.34
CA ARG A 151 -11.32 -13.12 -23.45
C ARG A 151 -12.34 -14.26 -23.44
N THR A 152 -13.62 -13.90 -23.54
CA THR A 152 -14.68 -14.90 -23.70
C THR A 152 -14.56 -15.64 -25.03
N GLU A 153 -15.08 -16.87 -25.10
CA GLU A 153 -15.14 -17.64 -26.36
C GLU A 153 -15.90 -16.87 -27.47
N ALA A 154 -16.92 -16.09 -27.11
CA ALA A 154 -17.66 -15.24 -28.05
C ALA A 154 -16.80 -14.08 -28.61
N GLU A 155 -15.99 -13.42 -27.77
CA GLU A 155 -15.07 -12.37 -28.22
C GLU A 155 -13.95 -12.92 -29.11
N HIS A 156 -13.43 -14.11 -28.78
CA HIS A 156 -12.45 -14.81 -29.59
C HIS A 156 -13.03 -15.16 -30.97
N ALA A 157 -14.20 -15.83 -30.98
CA ALA A 157 -14.87 -16.19 -32.22
C ALA A 157 -15.24 -14.97 -33.09
N ALA A 158 -15.56 -13.84 -32.46
CA ALA A 158 -15.86 -12.63 -33.20
C ALA A 158 -14.65 -12.11 -33.98
N ARG A 159 -13.46 -12.12 -33.35
CA ARG A 159 -12.14 -11.87 -33.96
C ARG A 159 -10.98 -12.03 -32.98
N HIS A 160 -9.83 -12.50 -33.45
CA HIS A 160 -8.61 -12.69 -32.64
C HIS A 160 -7.33 -12.59 -33.49
N VAL A 161 -6.17 -12.45 -32.83
CA VAL A 161 -4.86 -12.51 -33.47
C VAL A 161 -4.67 -13.85 -34.16
N PRO A 162 -4.07 -13.90 -35.36
CA PRO A 162 -3.81 -15.14 -36.06
C PRO A 162 -3.21 -16.20 -35.17
N SER A 163 -3.72 -17.40 -35.33
CA SER A 163 -3.30 -18.59 -34.63
C SER A 163 -3.66 -18.72 -33.13
N ALA A 164 -4.28 -17.70 -32.51
CA ALA A 164 -4.58 -17.71 -31.08
C ALA A 164 -5.51 -18.85 -30.64
N VAL A 165 -5.31 -19.34 -29.42
CA VAL A 165 -6.14 -20.34 -28.74
C VAL A 165 -7.04 -19.63 -27.73
N SER A 166 -8.35 -19.83 -27.85
CA SER A 166 -9.30 -19.36 -26.83
C SER A 166 -9.01 -20.04 -25.49
N CYS A 167 -8.67 -19.26 -24.46
CA CYS A 167 -8.46 -19.72 -23.10
C CYS A 167 -8.80 -18.59 -22.12
N PRO A 168 -10.08 -18.42 -21.73
CA PRO A 168 -10.53 -17.33 -20.87
C PRO A 168 -9.67 -17.16 -19.62
N GLY A 169 -9.47 -15.92 -19.16
CA GLY A 169 -8.44 -15.60 -18.17
C GLY A 169 -8.44 -16.44 -16.89
N GLY A 170 -9.63 -16.81 -16.38
CA GLY A 170 -9.76 -17.69 -15.21
C GLY A 170 -9.24 -19.12 -15.46
N GLU A 171 -9.27 -19.59 -16.70
CA GLU A 171 -8.86 -20.94 -17.11
C GLU A 171 -7.35 -21.06 -17.38
N LEU A 172 -6.62 -19.95 -17.56
CA LEU A 172 -5.22 -19.95 -18.03
C LEU A 172 -4.31 -20.91 -17.24
N VAL A 173 -4.28 -20.78 -15.91
CA VAL A 173 -3.43 -21.64 -15.05
C VAL A 173 -3.95 -23.07 -14.99
N TYR A 174 -5.27 -23.24 -15.00
CA TYR A 174 -5.90 -24.55 -14.93
C TYR A 174 -5.65 -25.40 -16.19
N ARG A 175 -5.56 -24.75 -17.36
CA ARG A 175 -5.35 -25.41 -18.66
C ARG A 175 -3.89 -25.38 -19.14
N PHE A 176 -2.99 -24.72 -18.41
CA PHE A 176 -1.67 -24.35 -18.94
C PHE A 176 -0.84 -25.54 -19.43
N ASP A 177 -0.64 -26.58 -18.60
CA ASP A 177 0.22 -27.71 -18.97
C ASP A 177 -0.36 -28.61 -20.06
N ASP A 178 -1.67 -28.53 -20.32
CA ASP A 178 -2.31 -29.24 -21.42
C ASP A 178 -2.28 -28.41 -22.72
N LEU A 179 -1.98 -27.12 -22.63
CA LEU A 179 -1.79 -26.20 -23.77
C LEU A 179 -0.32 -26.06 -24.16
N VAL A 180 0.59 -26.09 -23.19
CA VAL A 180 2.01 -25.78 -23.37
C VAL A 180 2.85 -26.97 -22.90
N SER A 181 3.32 -27.77 -23.85
CA SER A 181 4.03 -29.02 -23.58
C SER A 181 5.54 -28.87 -23.42
N SER A 182 6.12 -27.79 -23.96
CA SER A 182 7.55 -27.49 -23.93
C SER A 182 7.83 -26.25 -23.06
N PRO A 183 8.86 -26.26 -22.19
CA PRO A 183 9.24 -25.09 -21.40
C PRO A 183 9.88 -23.97 -22.25
N ASP A 184 10.35 -24.29 -23.46
CA ASP A 184 11.00 -23.34 -24.36
C ASP A 184 10.01 -22.56 -25.23
N THR A 185 8.75 -23.01 -25.30
CA THR A 185 7.68 -22.30 -26.02
C THR A 185 7.49 -20.89 -25.45
N LEU A 186 7.54 -19.87 -26.30
CA LEU A 186 7.15 -18.51 -25.93
C LEU A 186 5.63 -18.44 -25.79
N VAL A 187 5.15 -17.99 -24.63
CA VAL A 187 3.72 -17.81 -24.37
C VAL A 187 3.37 -16.33 -24.52
N VAL A 188 2.47 -16.02 -25.45
CA VAL A 188 1.97 -14.67 -25.68
C VAL A 188 0.51 -14.61 -25.27
N VAL A 189 0.13 -13.67 -24.40
CA VAL A 189 -1.27 -13.47 -24.01
C VAL A 189 -1.84 -12.23 -24.70
N ALA A 190 -2.87 -12.40 -25.52
CA ALA A 190 -3.40 -11.35 -26.39
C ALA A 190 -4.91 -11.15 -26.18
N CYS A 191 -5.34 -9.94 -25.82
CA CYS A 191 -6.75 -9.59 -25.66
C CYS A 191 -7.20 -8.54 -26.68
N GLY A 192 -8.36 -7.90 -26.46
CA GLY A 192 -8.91 -6.90 -27.37
C GLY A 192 -8.13 -5.56 -27.34
N GLY A 193 -7.67 -5.17 -26.15
CA GLY A 193 -6.84 -3.99 -25.89
C GLY A 193 -5.69 -4.39 -24.98
N ARG A 194 -5.61 -3.85 -23.76
CA ARG A 194 -4.47 -4.08 -22.86
C ARG A 194 -4.80 -4.96 -21.64
N THR A 195 -5.86 -4.62 -20.90
CA THR A 195 -6.16 -5.12 -19.55
C THR A 195 -6.05 -6.63 -19.35
N ARG A 196 -6.90 -7.42 -20.03
CA ARG A 196 -6.92 -8.89 -19.87
C ARG A 196 -5.64 -9.58 -20.37
N GLY A 197 -4.92 -8.96 -21.31
CA GLY A 197 -3.65 -9.47 -21.81
C GLY A 197 -2.56 -9.37 -20.74
N ILE A 198 -2.45 -8.19 -20.13
CA ILE A 198 -1.54 -7.91 -19.00
C ILE A 198 -1.87 -8.82 -17.81
N VAL A 199 -3.12 -8.79 -17.33
CA VAL A 199 -3.54 -9.56 -16.16
C VAL A 199 -3.35 -11.06 -16.42
N GLY A 200 -3.68 -11.56 -17.61
CA GLY A 200 -3.50 -12.95 -17.98
C GLY A 200 -2.01 -13.36 -18.03
N ALA A 201 -1.15 -12.57 -18.67
CA ALA A 201 0.29 -12.81 -18.70
C ALA A 201 0.88 -12.83 -17.28
N GLN A 202 0.55 -11.82 -16.46
CA GLN A 202 1.05 -11.73 -15.10
C GLN A 202 0.48 -12.84 -14.19
N THR A 203 -0.72 -13.36 -14.49
CA THR A 203 -1.27 -14.53 -13.78
C THR A 203 -0.38 -15.76 -13.98
N LEU A 204 0.00 -16.03 -15.24
CA LEU A 204 0.89 -17.14 -15.57
C LEU A 204 2.28 -16.95 -14.91
N ILE A 205 2.84 -15.74 -14.98
CA ILE A 205 4.13 -15.39 -14.34
C ILE A 205 4.06 -15.60 -12.82
N ASN A 206 3.05 -15.06 -12.16
CA ASN A 206 2.86 -15.18 -10.71
C ASN A 206 2.66 -16.64 -10.28
N SER A 207 2.06 -17.46 -11.14
CA SER A 207 1.87 -18.89 -10.89
C SER A 207 3.15 -19.72 -11.04
N GLY A 208 4.23 -19.15 -11.58
CA GLY A 208 5.53 -19.80 -11.70
C GLY A 208 5.62 -20.80 -12.85
N VAL A 209 4.94 -20.54 -13.97
CA VAL A 209 5.18 -21.33 -15.19
C VAL A 209 6.65 -21.18 -15.64
N PRO A 210 7.27 -22.24 -16.18
CA PRO A 210 8.69 -22.19 -16.57
C PRO A 210 8.92 -21.35 -17.83
N ASN A 211 7.89 -21.21 -18.66
CA ASN A 211 7.94 -20.54 -19.95
C ASN A 211 8.20 -19.04 -19.81
N ARG A 212 8.82 -18.47 -20.85
CA ARG A 212 8.79 -17.02 -21.04
C ARG A 212 7.36 -16.62 -21.42
N VAL A 213 6.77 -15.73 -20.63
CA VAL A 213 5.42 -15.21 -20.85
C VAL A 213 5.50 -13.71 -21.13
N VAL A 214 4.78 -13.25 -22.14
CA VAL A 214 4.65 -11.83 -22.50
C VAL A 214 3.19 -11.50 -22.82
N ALA A 215 2.75 -10.27 -22.59
CA ALA A 215 1.49 -9.74 -23.12
C ALA A 215 1.71 -9.19 -24.53
N LEU A 216 0.75 -9.35 -25.44
CA LEU A 216 0.76 -8.62 -26.71
C LEU A 216 0.43 -7.15 -26.44
N ALA A 217 1.37 -6.25 -26.75
CA ALA A 217 1.19 -4.82 -26.58
C ALA A 217 -0.04 -4.34 -27.38
N ASP A 218 -0.97 -3.68 -26.68
CA ASP A 218 -2.20 -3.09 -27.23
C ASP A 218 -3.17 -4.11 -27.90
N GLY A 219 -2.90 -5.41 -27.78
CA GLY A 219 -3.80 -6.50 -28.19
C GLY A 219 -4.25 -6.44 -29.65
N ASN A 220 -5.50 -6.82 -29.91
CA ASN A 220 -6.11 -6.78 -31.23
C ASN A 220 -6.10 -5.36 -31.84
N HIS A 221 -6.21 -4.31 -31.02
CA HIS A 221 -6.13 -2.93 -31.49
C HIS A 221 -4.72 -2.61 -32.01
N GLY A 222 -3.68 -2.93 -31.24
CA GLY A 222 -2.28 -2.80 -31.67
C GLY A 222 -1.97 -3.58 -32.94
N TRP A 223 -2.47 -4.82 -33.03
CA TRP A 223 -2.34 -5.68 -34.21
C TRP A 223 -2.92 -5.03 -35.48
N ARG A 224 -4.14 -4.49 -35.38
CA ARG A 224 -4.80 -3.79 -36.50
C ARG A 224 -4.10 -2.47 -36.84
N LEU A 225 -3.66 -1.71 -35.84
CA LEU A 225 -2.94 -0.45 -36.05
C LEU A 225 -1.58 -0.68 -36.75
N ALA A 226 -0.95 -1.83 -36.54
CA ALA A 226 0.26 -2.26 -37.25
C ALA A 226 -0.02 -2.77 -38.69
N GLY A 227 -1.28 -2.80 -39.13
CA GLY A 227 -1.66 -3.19 -40.49
C GLY A 227 -1.88 -4.68 -40.69
N PHE A 228 -1.92 -5.48 -39.63
CA PHE A 228 -2.15 -6.92 -39.72
C PHE A 228 -3.64 -7.28 -39.64
N GLU A 229 -4.02 -8.38 -40.28
CA GLU A 229 -5.40 -8.90 -40.28
C GLU A 229 -5.67 -9.79 -39.06
N LEU A 230 -6.92 -9.76 -38.58
CA LEU A 230 -7.41 -10.63 -37.50
C LEU A 230 -8.15 -11.83 -38.09
N GLU A 231 -8.04 -12.99 -37.44
CA GLU A 231 -8.85 -14.17 -37.76
C GLU A 231 -10.27 -14.06 -37.16
N VAL A 232 -11.23 -14.79 -37.72
CA VAL A 232 -12.63 -14.86 -37.27
C VAL A 232 -13.11 -16.31 -37.20
N GLY A 233 -13.96 -16.63 -36.24
CA GLY A 233 -14.46 -17.98 -35.98
C GLY A 233 -13.77 -18.66 -34.80
N MET A 234 -14.30 -19.80 -34.36
CA MET A 234 -13.75 -20.59 -33.26
C MET A 234 -12.88 -21.72 -33.84
N HIS A 235 -11.60 -21.43 -34.11
CA HIS A 235 -10.67 -22.39 -34.73
C HIS A 235 -9.88 -23.22 -33.70
N ARG A 236 -9.50 -22.60 -32.57
CA ARG A 236 -8.71 -23.25 -31.52
C ARG A 236 -9.24 -22.88 -30.14
N ARG A 237 -9.30 -23.88 -29.26
CA ARG A 237 -9.86 -23.78 -27.92
C ARG A 237 -9.03 -24.60 -26.93
N PHE A 238 -9.10 -24.22 -25.66
CA PHE A 238 -8.50 -24.99 -24.59
C PHE A 238 -9.02 -26.45 -24.55
N PRO A 239 -8.16 -27.43 -24.23
CA PRO A 239 -8.53 -28.85 -24.13
C PRO A 239 -9.17 -29.18 -22.77
N SER A 240 -9.65 -30.43 -22.63
CA SER A 240 -9.93 -31.01 -21.31
C SER A 240 -8.65 -31.12 -20.49
N VAL A 241 -8.76 -31.03 -19.16
CA VAL A 241 -7.60 -31.08 -18.26
C VAL A 241 -7.18 -32.52 -18.02
N SER A 242 -5.89 -32.81 -18.17
CA SER A 242 -5.32 -34.11 -17.78
C SER A 242 -5.10 -34.17 -16.27
N ALA A 243 -5.03 -35.38 -15.70
CA ALA A 243 -4.75 -35.54 -14.26
C ALA A 243 -3.42 -34.87 -13.84
N VAL A 244 -2.42 -34.87 -14.73
CA VAL A 244 -1.13 -34.23 -14.50
C VAL A 244 -1.26 -32.71 -14.56
N GLY A 245 -1.96 -32.17 -15.58
CA GLY A 245 -2.22 -30.73 -15.70
C GLY A 245 -2.98 -30.18 -14.50
N GLY A 246 -4.04 -30.87 -14.06
CA GLY A 246 -4.80 -30.50 -12.88
C GLY A 246 -3.97 -30.49 -11.59
N ALA A 247 -3.11 -31.50 -11.39
CA ALA A 247 -2.22 -31.54 -10.23
C ALA A 247 -1.22 -30.38 -10.21
N ARG A 248 -0.63 -30.04 -11.37
CA ARG A 248 0.29 -28.90 -11.50
C ARG A 248 -0.41 -27.56 -11.30
N ALA A 249 -1.63 -27.40 -11.82
CA ALA A 249 -2.43 -26.20 -11.60
C ALA A 249 -2.71 -25.98 -10.10
N ALA A 250 -3.10 -27.04 -9.38
CA ALA A 250 -3.34 -26.98 -7.94
C ALA A 250 -2.06 -26.65 -7.14
N GLU A 251 -0.90 -27.19 -7.54
CA GLU A 251 0.39 -26.87 -6.93
C GLU A 251 0.76 -25.39 -7.12
N ARG A 252 0.65 -24.87 -8.34
CA ARG A 252 0.90 -23.45 -8.64
C ARG A 252 -0.06 -22.55 -7.86
N ALA A 253 -1.34 -22.93 -7.80
CA ALA A 253 -2.34 -22.22 -7.02
C ALA A 253 -2.00 -22.17 -5.53
N ALA A 254 -1.55 -23.28 -4.95
CA ALA A 254 -1.08 -23.31 -3.56
C ALA A 254 0.14 -22.39 -3.35
N GLY A 255 1.05 -22.32 -4.33
CA GLY A 255 2.18 -21.38 -4.35
C GLY A 255 1.72 -19.92 -4.31
N VAL A 256 0.80 -19.54 -5.19
CA VAL A 256 0.20 -18.20 -5.25
C VAL A 256 -0.55 -17.87 -3.95
N ALA A 257 -1.35 -18.81 -3.44
CA ALA A 257 -2.09 -18.62 -2.19
C ALA A 257 -1.16 -18.30 -1.02
N ARG A 258 -0.04 -19.03 -0.88
CA ARG A 258 0.99 -18.76 0.14
C ARG A 258 1.68 -17.42 -0.09
N ARG A 259 2.11 -17.16 -1.33
CA ARG A 259 2.87 -15.95 -1.70
C ARG A 259 2.08 -14.66 -1.44
N PHE A 260 0.78 -14.68 -1.69
CA PHE A 260 -0.08 -13.49 -1.61
C PHE A 260 -1.08 -13.53 -0.45
N GLY A 261 -0.97 -14.53 0.43
CA GLY A 261 -1.79 -14.68 1.64
C GLY A 261 -3.29 -14.79 1.35
N ILE A 262 -3.68 -15.61 0.37
CA ILE A 262 -5.09 -15.75 -0.04
C ILE A 262 -5.84 -16.53 1.04
N ALA A 263 -6.85 -15.87 1.62
CA ALA A 263 -7.64 -16.45 2.71
C ALA A 263 -8.50 -17.60 2.18
N ARG A 264 -8.51 -18.69 2.95
CA ARG A 264 -9.25 -19.92 2.64
C ARG A 264 -10.22 -20.21 3.76
N ILE A 265 -11.40 -20.69 3.41
CA ILE A 265 -12.45 -21.07 4.35
C ILE A 265 -12.95 -22.47 4.07
N ASP A 266 -13.44 -23.14 5.10
CA ASP A 266 -14.10 -24.43 4.99
C ASP A 266 -15.61 -24.29 4.75
N ARG A 267 -16.27 -25.44 4.55
CA ARG A 267 -17.71 -25.49 4.30
C ARG A 267 -18.54 -24.97 5.48
N SER A 268 -18.12 -25.24 6.72
CA SER A 268 -18.83 -24.77 7.91
C SER A 268 -18.86 -23.25 7.96
N THR A 269 -17.69 -22.62 7.78
CA THR A 269 -17.55 -21.16 7.77
C THR A 269 -18.36 -20.54 6.64
N PHE A 270 -18.35 -21.16 5.45
CA PHE A 270 -19.18 -20.72 4.34
C PHE A 270 -20.68 -20.77 4.66
N ASP A 271 -21.18 -21.88 5.19
CA ASP A 271 -22.59 -22.04 5.54
C ASP A 271 -23.01 -21.02 6.63
N ASP A 272 -22.15 -20.76 7.62
CA ASP A 272 -22.36 -19.71 8.63
C ASP A 272 -22.47 -18.32 8.01
N TRP A 273 -21.55 -17.97 7.10
CA TRP A 273 -21.54 -16.67 6.41
C TRP A 273 -22.71 -16.49 5.44
N MET A 274 -23.18 -17.56 4.82
CA MET A 274 -24.40 -17.53 4.02
C MET A 274 -25.65 -17.37 4.90
N SER A 275 -25.68 -17.97 6.09
CA SER A 275 -26.73 -17.76 7.09
C SER A 275 -26.74 -16.31 7.61
N GLU A 276 -25.57 -15.71 7.88
CA GLU A 276 -25.45 -14.28 8.23
C GLU A 276 -26.03 -13.37 7.14
N ALA A 277 -25.74 -13.68 5.86
CA ALA A 277 -26.25 -12.94 4.72
C ALA A 277 -27.78 -13.05 4.60
N GLN A 278 -28.35 -14.25 4.79
CA GLN A 278 -29.80 -14.47 4.81
C GLN A 278 -30.49 -13.70 5.96
N GLN A 279 -29.80 -13.54 7.09
CA GLN A 279 -30.26 -12.74 8.23
C GLN A 279 -30.00 -11.23 8.07
N ALA A 280 -29.56 -10.79 6.88
CA ALA A 280 -29.25 -9.41 6.54
C ALA A 280 -28.21 -8.73 7.46
N ARG A 281 -27.29 -9.50 8.06
CA ARG A 281 -26.25 -8.97 8.96
C ARG A 281 -25.08 -8.37 8.20
N ARG A 282 -24.59 -9.07 7.18
CA ARG A 282 -23.44 -8.67 6.34
C ARG A 282 -23.70 -9.05 4.89
N THR A 283 -23.14 -8.30 3.95
CA THR A 283 -23.23 -8.66 2.53
C THR A 283 -22.17 -9.71 2.21
N THR A 284 -22.60 -10.90 1.78
CA THR A 284 -21.71 -11.98 1.30
C THR A 284 -22.09 -12.32 -0.14
N TYR A 285 -21.17 -12.11 -1.08
CA TYR A 285 -21.29 -12.61 -2.45
C TYR A 285 -20.63 -13.98 -2.55
N ALA A 286 -21.32 -14.95 -3.15
CA ALA A 286 -20.79 -16.29 -3.39
C ALA A 286 -20.79 -16.57 -4.90
N PHE A 287 -19.59 -16.61 -5.49
CA PHE A 287 -19.41 -16.73 -6.93
C PHE A 287 -18.72 -18.04 -7.31
N ASP A 288 -19.39 -18.81 -8.17
CA ASP A 288 -18.76 -19.90 -8.89
C ASP A 288 -17.99 -19.32 -10.08
N VAL A 289 -16.67 -19.43 -10.05
CA VAL A 289 -15.77 -18.81 -11.03
C VAL A 289 -15.41 -19.72 -12.19
N ARG A 290 -16.00 -20.92 -12.26
CA ARG A 290 -15.83 -21.88 -13.35
C ARG A 290 -16.58 -21.41 -14.60
N THR A 291 -16.52 -22.21 -15.67
CA THR A 291 -17.28 -21.89 -16.89
C THR A 291 -18.79 -21.92 -16.62
N PRO A 292 -19.60 -21.10 -17.33
CA PRO A 292 -21.06 -21.13 -17.20
C PRO A 292 -21.67 -22.51 -17.46
N GLN A 293 -21.03 -23.31 -18.33
CA GLN A 293 -21.45 -24.68 -18.63
C GLN A 293 -21.22 -25.61 -17.44
N GLU A 294 -20.06 -25.54 -16.78
CA GLU A 294 -19.81 -26.31 -15.54
C GLU A 294 -20.80 -25.92 -14.44
N PHE A 295 -21.10 -24.63 -14.29
CA PHE A 295 -22.11 -24.16 -13.35
C PHE A 295 -23.49 -24.76 -13.68
N ALA A 296 -23.90 -24.76 -14.95
CA ALA A 296 -25.19 -25.33 -15.37
C ALA A 296 -25.28 -26.85 -15.14
N CYS A 297 -24.16 -27.58 -15.23
CA CYS A 297 -24.09 -29.01 -14.93
C CYS A 297 -24.21 -29.33 -13.43
N GLY A 298 -23.85 -28.39 -12.56
CA GLY A 298 -24.01 -28.51 -11.12
C GLY A 298 -23.21 -27.46 -10.36
N HIS A 299 -23.82 -26.85 -9.35
CA HIS A 299 -23.21 -25.79 -8.53
C HIS A 299 -23.74 -25.84 -7.10
N LEU A 300 -23.07 -25.14 -6.19
CA LEU A 300 -23.51 -25.04 -4.81
C LEU A 300 -24.77 -24.16 -4.69
N PRO A 301 -25.79 -24.57 -3.90
CA PRO A 301 -26.98 -23.75 -3.68
C PRO A 301 -26.63 -22.36 -3.15
N GLY A 302 -27.29 -21.33 -3.68
CA GLY A 302 -27.07 -19.94 -3.29
C GLY A 302 -25.82 -19.28 -3.88
N THR A 303 -25.08 -19.98 -4.76
CA THR A 303 -23.96 -19.40 -5.52
C THR A 303 -24.42 -18.91 -6.89
N ARG A 304 -23.67 -17.95 -7.45
CA ARG A 304 -23.95 -17.31 -8.75
C ARG A 304 -22.80 -17.57 -9.72
N SER A 305 -23.08 -17.78 -10.99
CA SER A 305 -22.04 -17.94 -12.01
C SER A 305 -21.38 -16.59 -12.31
N ALA A 306 -20.08 -16.48 -12.06
CA ALA A 306 -19.27 -15.32 -12.41
C ALA A 306 -17.87 -15.77 -12.84
N PRO A 307 -17.68 -16.16 -14.12
CA PRO A 307 -16.41 -16.70 -14.61
C PRO A 307 -15.23 -15.78 -14.27
N GLY A 308 -14.18 -16.34 -13.67
CA GLY A 308 -13.16 -15.56 -12.96
C GLY A 308 -12.52 -14.42 -13.77
N GLY A 309 -12.19 -14.68 -15.04
CA GLY A 309 -11.62 -13.66 -15.93
C GLY A 309 -12.57 -12.47 -16.20
N GLN A 310 -13.88 -12.74 -16.29
CA GLN A 310 -14.88 -11.69 -16.46
C GLN A 310 -15.11 -10.95 -15.15
N LEU A 311 -15.17 -11.66 -14.01
CA LEU A 311 -15.30 -11.06 -12.68
C LEU A 311 -14.18 -10.05 -12.39
N ILE A 312 -12.94 -10.33 -12.81
CA ILE A 312 -11.83 -9.37 -12.72
C ILE A 312 -12.00 -8.22 -13.72
N GLN A 313 -12.39 -8.51 -14.97
CA GLN A 313 -12.48 -7.50 -16.03
C GLN A 313 -13.56 -6.44 -15.78
N ALA A 314 -14.61 -6.75 -15.04
CA ALA A 314 -15.72 -5.82 -14.84
C ALA A 314 -16.36 -5.98 -13.46
N THR A 315 -15.56 -5.97 -12.40
CA THR A 315 -16.00 -6.31 -11.04
C THR A 315 -17.23 -5.51 -10.57
N ASP A 316 -17.35 -4.27 -11.04
CA ASP A 316 -18.49 -3.36 -10.85
C ASP A 316 -19.84 -3.90 -11.38
N GLN A 317 -19.82 -4.95 -12.20
CA GLN A 317 -21.00 -5.61 -12.75
C GLN A 317 -21.52 -6.77 -11.88
N TRP A 318 -20.74 -7.21 -10.88
CA TRP A 318 -21.12 -8.29 -9.96
C TRP A 318 -21.22 -7.83 -8.52
N VAL A 319 -20.38 -6.87 -8.11
CA VAL A 319 -20.21 -6.46 -6.72
C VAL A 319 -20.55 -4.98 -6.55
N GLY A 320 -21.76 -4.70 -6.07
CA GLY A 320 -22.26 -3.33 -5.88
C GLY A 320 -22.04 -2.75 -4.48
N THR A 321 -21.80 -3.60 -3.47
CA THR A 321 -21.57 -3.17 -2.09
C THR A 321 -20.07 -3.14 -1.80
N LEU A 322 -19.53 -1.95 -1.60
CA LEU A 322 -18.15 -1.75 -1.16
C LEU A 322 -17.95 -2.35 0.24
N ASN A 323 -16.74 -2.86 0.51
CA ASN A 323 -16.34 -3.50 1.78
C ASN A 323 -17.13 -4.79 2.13
N ALA A 324 -17.95 -5.29 1.21
CA ALA A 324 -18.62 -6.58 1.34
C ALA A 324 -17.64 -7.75 1.25
N ARG A 325 -18.08 -8.89 1.78
CA ARG A 325 -17.38 -10.16 1.70
C ARG A 325 -17.63 -10.84 0.35
N VAL A 326 -16.58 -11.36 -0.28
CA VAL A 326 -16.66 -12.14 -1.52
C VAL A 326 -16.07 -13.54 -1.29
N VAL A 327 -16.83 -14.58 -1.59
CA VAL A 327 -16.40 -15.98 -1.54
C VAL A 327 -16.39 -16.53 -2.96
N LEU A 328 -15.25 -17.09 -3.35
CA LEU A 328 -15.05 -17.69 -4.66
C LEU A 328 -15.04 -19.22 -4.55
N ILE A 329 -15.73 -19.86 -5.48
CA ILE A 329 -15.97 -21.30 -5.54
C ILE A 329 -15.44 -21.83 -6.87
N ASP A 330 -14.67 -22.91 -6.81
CA ASP A 330 -14.31 -23.74 -7.96
C ASP A 330 -14.26 -25.22 -7.53
N SER A 331 -13.86 -26.09 -8.45
CA SER A 331 -13.71 -27.53 -8.22
C SER A 331 -12.25 -28.02 -8.26
N ASP A 332 -11.30 -27.10 -8.42
CA ASP A 332 -9.88 -27.38 -8.72
C ASP A 332 -8.90 -26.60 -7.84
N ASN A 333 -9.39 -25.69 -7.02
CA ASN A 333 -8.65 -24.73 -6.20
C ASN A 333 -7.72 -23.78 -6.98
N ALA A 334 -7.65 -23.85 -8.32
CA ALA A 334 -6.78 -23.01 -9.11
C ALA A 334 -7.51 -21.74 -9.58
N ARG A 335 -8.68 -21.87 -10.19
CA ARG A 335 -9.44 -20.75 -10.78
C ARG A 335 -9.89 -19.75 -9.72
N ALA A 336 -10.42 -20.22 -8.60
CA ALA A 336 -10.82 -19.39 -7.46
C ALA A 336 -9.60 -18.73 -6.81
N THR A 337 -8.48 -19.43 -6.66
CA THR A 337 -7.26 -18.84 -6.10
C THR A 337 -6.69 -17.73 -6.99
N MET A 338 -6.61 -17.94 -8.31
CA MET A 338 -6.13 -16.90 -9.23
C MET A 338 -7.04 -15.68 -9.23
N THR A 339 -8.36 -15.92 -9.19
CA THR A 339 -9.36 -14.84 -9.16
C THR A 339 -9.30 -14.06 -7.85
N ALA A 340 -9.21 -14.76 -6.70
CA ALA A 340 -9.10 -14.16 -5.39
C ALA A 340 -7.80 -13.35 -5.24
N HIS A 341 -6.70 -13.84 -5.79
CA HIS A 341 -5.43 -13.10 -5.84
C HIS A 341 -5.61 -11.71 -6.46
N TRP A 342 -6.31 -11.59 -7.57
CA TRP A 342 -6.51 -10.29 -8.21
C TRP A 342 -7.55 -9.42 -7.51
N LEU A 343 -8.70 -9.98 -7.11
CA LEU A 343 -9.69 -9.22 -6.35
C LEU A 343 -9.13 -8.67 -5.03
N LYS A 344 -8.22 -9.39 -4.39
CA LYS A 344 -7.54 -8.92 -3.18
C LYS A 344 -6.65 -7.71 -3.45
N HIS A 345 -5.91 -7.69 -4.56
CA HIS A 345 -5.13 -6.51 -4.98
C HIS A 345 -6.01 -5.32 -5.39
N MET A 346 -7.22 -5.59 -5.88
CA MET A 346 -8.25 -4.57 -6.13
C MET A 346 -8.93 -4.06 -4.85
N GLY A 347 -8.55 -4.56 -3.67
CA GLY A 347 -9.04 -4.09 -2.37
C GLY A 347 -10.30 -4.80 -1.85
N TRP A 348 -10.70 -5.94 -2.43
CA TRP A 348 -11.87 -6.70 -1.98
C TRP A 348 -11.55 -7.65 -0.82
N ASP A 349 -12.49 -7.79 0.11
CA ASP A 349 -12.47 -8.78 1.19
C ASP A 349 -12.86 -10.16 0.64
N VAL A 350 -11.87 -10.87 0.08
CA VAL A 350 -12.08 -12.06 -0.75
C VAL A 350 -11.51 -13.34 -0.13
N TYR A 351 -12.27 -14.43 -0.25
CA TYR A 351 -11.98 -15.74 0.30
C TYR A 351 -12.18 -16.84 -0.75
N VAL A 352 -11.43 -17.93 -0.64
CA VAL A 352 -11.60 -19.14 -1.44
C VAL A 352 -12.22 -20.24 -0.58
N LEU A 353 -13.33 -20.82 -1.04
CA LEU A 353 -13.93 -21.99 -0.41
C LEU A 353 -13.15 -23.25 -0.81
N THR A 354 -12.50 -23.91 0.16
CA THR A 354 -11.79 -25.18 -0.08
C THR A 354 -12.75 -26.36 -0.06
N ASP A 355 -12.48 -27.35 -0.91
CA ASP A 355 -13.24 -28.61 -1.00
C ASP A 355 -14.75 -28.41 -1.23
N ALA A 356 -15.10 -27.37 -2.00
CA ALA A 356 -16.48 -26.93 -2.20
C ALA A 356 -17.46 -28.06 -2.58
N PHE A 357 -17.02 -29.02 -3.40
CA PHE A 357 -17.82 -30.10 -3.94
C PHE A 357 -17.52 -31.50 -3.35
N GLY A 358 -16.54 -31.63 -2.44
CA GLY A 358 -16.13 -32.95 -1.92
C GLY A 358 -15.76 -33.96 -3.02
N ILE A 359 -16.18 -35.22 -2.89
CA ILE A 359 -15.95 -36.30 -3.87
C ILE A 359 -16.87 -36.25 -5.09
N ASP A 360 -17.94 -35.44 -5.05
CA ASP A 360 -19.00 -35.37 -6.05
C ASP A 360 -18.84 -34.13 -6.96
N ALA A 361 -17.60 -33.78 -7.31
CA ALA A 361 -17.33 -32.67 -8.23
C ALA A 361 -18.00 -32.94 -9.60
N PRO A 362 -18.81 -32.02 -10.14
CA PRO A 362 -19.39 -32.15 -11.48
C PRO A 362 -18.28 -32.35 -12.52
N SER A 363 -18.41 -33.33 -13.42
CA SER A 363 -17.37 -33.61 -14.42
C SER A 363 -17.22 -32.46 -15.43
N SER A 364 -15.98 -32.26 -15.90
CA SER A 364 -15.55 -31.11 -16.69
C SER A 364 -15.91 -31.14 -18.18
N ASP A 365 -16.73 -32.09 -18.63
CA ASP A 365 -17.11 -32.21 -20.04
C ASP A 365 -18.34 -31.35 -20.35
N ALA A 366 -18.16 -30.05 -20.16
CA ALA A 366 -19.10 -29.02 -20.59
C ALA A 366 -19.43 -29.17 -22.09
N ALA A 367 -20.72 -29.16 -22.43
CA ALA A 367 -21.16 -29.20 -23.81
C ALA A 367 -20.60 -28.01 -24.59
N GLN A 368 -19.94 -28.28 -25.72
CA GLN A 368 -19.39 -27.25 -26.58
C GLN A 368 -20.52 -26.46 -27.24
N VAL A 369 -20.47 -25.14 -27.14
CA VAL A 369 -21.37 -24.25 -27.88
C VAL A 369 -20.80 -24.08 -29.29
N ASN A 370 -21.59 -24.47 -30.30
CA ASN A 370 -21.26 -24.28 -31.71
C ASN A 370 -22.01 -23.06 -32.26
N GLY A 371 -21.38 -22.30 -33.18
CA GLY A 371 -22.07 -21.25 -33.96
C GLY A 371 -22.10 -19.86 -33.33
N TYR A 372 -20.98 -19.37 -32.79
CA TYR A 372 -20.84 -17.98 -32.36
C TYR A 372 -20.97 -16.99 -33.53
N ALA A 373 -21.51 -15.80 -33.25
CA ALA A 373 -21.55 -14.71 -34.21
C ALA A 373 -20.13 -14.17 -34.49
N VAL A 374 -19.87 -13.79 -35.75
CA VAL A 374 -18.56 -13.32 -36.23
C VAL A 374 -18.60 -11.86 -36.68
N GLY A 375 -17.44 -11.19 -36.72
CA GLY A 375 -17.32 -9.82 -37.25
C GLY A 375 -17.33 -8.71 -36.20
N ALA A 376 -17.30 -7.45 -36.64
CA ALA A 376 -17.12 -6.28 -35.79
C ALA A 376 -18.29 -6.08 -34.80
N ASP A 377 -19.54 -6.13 -35.29
CA ASP A 377 -20.74 -5.96 -34.45
C ASP A 377 -20.87 -7.07 -33.41
N ALA A 378 -20.47 -8.29 -33.76
CA ALA A 378 -20.42 -9.41 -32.83
C ALA A 378 -19.36 -9.18 -31.74
N ALA A 379 -18.21 -8.59 -32.10
CA ALA A 379 -17.13 -8.30 -31.16
C ALA A 379 -17.52 -7.22 -30.13
N ASP A 380 -18.27 -6.20 -30.54
CA ASP A 380 -18.78 -5.17 -29.62
C ASP A 380 -19.84 -5.75 -28.68
N ARG A 381 -20.77 -6.58 -29.18
CA ARG A 381 -21.76 -7.25 -28.33
C ARG A 381 -21.11 -8.24 -27.35
N ALA A 382 -20.18 -9.08 -27.82
CA ALA A 382 -19.54 -10.10 -27.00
C ALA A 382 -18.61 -9.51 -25.91
N ALA A 383 -18.10 -8.30 -26.11
CA ALA A 383 -17.29 -7.60 -25.12
C ALA A 383 -18.09 -7.07 -23.93
N ARG A 384 -19.44 -7.01 -24.04
CA ARG A 384 -20.32 -6.63 -22.95
C ARG A 384 -20.50 -7.82 -22.01
N VAL A 385 -20.44 -7.54 -20.72
CA VAL A 385 -20.67 -8.52 -19.68
C VAL A 385 -22.17 -8.74 -19.51
N GLU A 386 -22.60 -10.00 -19.55
CA GLU A 386 -23.98 -10.36 -19.21
C GLU A 386 -24.25 -10.08 -17.73
N ARG A 387 -25.33 -9.34 -17.46
CA ARG A 387 -25.77 -9.02 -16.11
C ARG A 387 -26.89 -9.95 -15.69
N GLU A 388 -26.84 -10.45 -14.46
CA GLU A 388 -27.95 -11.17 -13.85
C GLU A 388 -29.08 -10.21 -13.50
N TRP A 389 -30.33 -10.63 -13.77
CA TRP A 389 -31.53 -9.85 -13.48
C TRP A 389 -32.39 -10.57 -12.45
N SER A 390 -32.97 -9.83 -11.51
CA SER A 390 -34.06 -10.35 -10.70
C SER A 390 -35.35 -10.50 -11.53
N ALA A 391 -36.31 -11.29 -11.01
CA ALA A 391 -37.61 -11.43 -11.65
C ALA A 391 -38.26 -10.07 -11.95
N GLY A 392 -38.79 -9.92 -13.16
CA GLY A 392 -39.31 -8.64 -13.66
C GLY A 392 -40.58 -8.19 -12.94
N VAL A 393 -40.67 -6.88 -12.65
CA VAL A 393 -41.90 -6.25 -12.16
C VAL A 393 -42.86 -6.11 -13.33
N ARG A 394 -44.12 -6.53 -13.16
CA ARG A 394 -45.18 -6.34 -14.17
C ARG A 394 -45.93 -5.03 -13.90
N GLY A 395 -45.68 -4.02 -14.72
CA GLY A 395 -46.35 -2.71 -14.60
C GLY A 395 -47.65 -2.55 -15.39
N ALA A 396 -47.97 -3.48 -16.29
CA ALA A 396 -49.14 -3.39 -17.15
C ALA A 396 -49.58 -4.78 -17.65
N CYS A 397 -50.77 -4.84 -18.24
CA CYS A 397 -51.28 -6.04 -18.90
C CYS A 397 -50.45 -6.37 -20.15
N GLU A 398 -50.08 -7.63 -20.31
CA GLU A 398 -49.46 -8.14 -21.54
C GLU A 398 -50.54 -8.45 -22.58
N ILE A 399 -50.33 -8.02 -23.82
CA ILE A 399 -51.21 -8.31 -24.97
C ILE A 399 -50.44 -9.00 -26.08
N ALA A 400 -51.13 -9.84 -26.87
CA ALA A 400 -50.52 -10.50 -28.01
C ALA A 400 -50.15 -9.48 -29.11
N PRO A 401 -49.11 -9.75 -29.94
CA PRO A 401 -48.72 -8.86 -31.04
C PRO A 401 -49.87 -8.48 -31.99
N ALA A 402 -50.78 -9.42 -32.29
CA ALA A 402 -51.96 -9.15 -33.11
C ALA A 402 -52.93 -8.13 -32.47
N ASP A 403 -53.20 -8.24 -31.16
CA ASP A 403 -54.06 -7.31 -30.42
C ASP A 403 -53.40 -5.93 -30.31
N ALA A 404 -52.08 -5.91 -30.11
CA ALA A 404 -51.28 -4.69 -30.10
C ALA A 404 -51.41 -3.92 -31.42
N MET A 405 -51.33 -4.63 -32.55
CA MET A 405 -51.50 -4.05 -33.88
C MET A 405 -52.89 -3.43 -34.08
N GLU A 406 -53.94 -4.09 -33.61
CA GLU A 406 -55.31 -3.56 -33.72
C GLU A 406 -55.49 -2.29 -32.87
N ARG A 407 -54.91 -2.26 -31.66
CA ARG A 407 -54.92 -1.07 -30.81
C ARG A 407 -54.16 0.10 -31.45
N ILE A 408 -53.01 -0.17 -32.07
CA ILE A 408 -52.22 0.85 -32.78
C ILE A 408 -53.02 1.43 -33.95
N ARG A 409 -53.67 0.58 -34.76
CA ARG A 409 -54.58 1.01 -35.84
C ARG A 409 -55.77 1.83 -35.32
N SER A 410 -56.29 1.47 -34.16
CA SER A 410 -57.38 2.18 -33.49
C SER A 410 -56.96 3.50 -32.82
N GLY A 411 -55.71 3.92 -32.97
CA GLY A 411 -55.21 5.22 -32.50
C GLY A 411 -54.30 5.16 -31.28
N ALA A 412 -53.98 3.98 -30.72
CA ALA A 412 -52.97 3.89 -29.66
C ALA A 412 -51.58 4.32 -30.15
N LEU A 413 -50.75 4.87 -29.26
CA LEU A 413 -49.36 5.20 -29.57
C LEU A 413 -48.48 3.97 -29.29
N ALA A 414 -47.77 3.49 -30.31
CA ALA A 414 -46.70 2.53 -30.13
C ALA A 414 -45.44 3.23 -29.61
N VAL A 415 -44.87 2.75 -28.51
CA VAL A 415 -43.64 3.28 -27.92
C VAL A 415 -42.63 2.15 -27.75
N SER A 416 -41.44 2.30 -28.32
CA SER A 416 -40.33 1.38 -28.11
C SER A 416 -39.40 1.91 -27.02
N PHE A 417 -39.14 1.06 -26.03
CA PHE A 417 -38.15 1.19 -24.97
C PHE A 417 -36.94 0.27 -25.20
N ASP A 418 -36.72 -0.14 -26.46
CA ASP A 418 -35.50 -0.80 -26.87
C ASP A 418 -34.30 0.16 -26.78
N SER A 419 -33.08 -0.38 -26.89
CA SER A 419 -31.92 0.49 -27.11
C SER A 419 -32.16 1.35 -28.35
N SER A 420 -31.61 2.57 -28.37
CA SER A 420 -31.74 3.47 -29.51
C SER A 420 -31.19 2.84 -30.79
N ALA A 421 -30.14 2.02 -30.68
CA ALA A 421 -29.59 1.26 -31.80
C ALA A 421 -30.57 0.20 -32.32
N ASP A 422 -31.19 -0.59 -31.43
CA ASP A 422 -32.16 -1.61 -31.81
C ASP A 422 -33.41 -1.00 -32.44
N TYR A 423 -33.89 0.12 -31.90
CA TYR A 423 -35.00 0.87 -32.48
C TYR A 423 -34.65 1.33 -33.90
N LEU A 424 -33.52 2.03 -34.10
CA LEU A 424 -33.12 2.51 -35.42
C LEU A 424 -33.00 1.35 -36.43
N ALA A 425 -32.49 0.20 -35.99
CA ALA A 425 -32.36 -0.98 -36.82
C ALA A 425 -33.73 -1.57 -37.22
N ALA A 426 -34.67 -1.68 -36.27
CA ALA A 426 -36.05 -2.00 -36.59
C ALA A 426 -37.03 -1.74 -35.43
N HIS A 427 -38.22 -1.25 -35.74
CA HIS A 427 -39.33 -0.99 -34.81
C HIS A 427 -40.69 -1.23 -35.48
N PRO A 428 -41.81 -1.32 -34.73
CA PRO A 428 -43.15 -1.36 -35.31
C PRO A 428 -43.46 -0.07 -36.11
N PRO A 429 -44.29 -0.13 -37.17
CA PRO A 429 -44.62 1.03 -37.98
C PRO A 429 -45.24 2.17 -37.17
N GLY A 430 -44.73 3.38 -37.36
CA GLY A 430 -45.21 4.57 -36.65
C GLY A 430 -44.96 4.57 -35.13
N ALA A 431 -44.15 3.63 -34.62
CA ALA A 431 -43.70 3.67 -33.23
C ALA A 431 -42.76 4.85 -32.98
N VAL A 432 -42.78 5.37 -31.76
CA VAL A 432 -41.81 6.38 -31.30
C VAL A 432 -40.84 5.75 -30.30
N TRP A 433 -39.59 6.19 -30.31
CA TRP A 433 -38.60 5.76 -29.32
C TRP A 433 -38.66 6.62 -28.07
N ALA A 434 -38.49 5.97 -26.90
CA ALA A 434 -38.28 6.64 -25.63
C ALA A 434 -37.32 5.85 -24.75
N ASN A 435 -36.56 6.56 -23.92
CA ASN A 435 -35.82 5.98 -22.81
C ASN A 435 -36.60 6.26 -21.50
N ARG A 436 -36.68 5.29 -20.58
CA ARG A 436 -37.45 5.43 -19.33
C ARG A 436 -36.92 6.54 -18.43
N ALA A 437 -35.61 6.83 -18.50
CA ALA A 437 -35.00 7.99 -17.86
C ALA A 437 -35.58 9.33 -18.38
N ARG A 438 -36.05 9.37 -19.64
CA ARG A 438 -36.40 10.60 -20.38
C ARG A 438 -37.80 10.52 -21.03
N LEU A 439 -38.84 10.46 -20.22
CA LEU A 439 -40.23 10.29 -20.68
C LEU A 439 -40.95 11.57 -21.18
N GLU A 440 -40.30 12.74 -21.21
CA GLU A 440 -40.96 14.03 -21.51
C GLU A 440 -41.75 14.05 -22.83
N LYS A 441 -41.23 13.41 -23.88
CA LYS A 441 -41.92 13.29 -25.18
C LYS A 441 -43.17 12.42 -25.11
N ILE A 442 -43.19 11.42 -24.23
CA ILE A 442 -44.34 10.52 -24.05
C ILE A 442 -45.36 11.16 -23.11
N LYS A 443 -44.92 11.90 -22.09
CA LYS A 443 -45.78 12.64 -21.15
C LYS A 443 -46.81 13.52 -21.87
N ALA A 444 -46.40 14.19 -22.96
CA ALA A 444 -47.31 15.01 -23.75
C ALA A 444 -48.47 14.20 -24.34
N HIS A 445 -48.18 13.06 -24.98
CA HIS A 445 -49.18 12.18 -25.58
C HIS A 445 -50.12 11.53 -24.55
N VAL A 446 -49.59 11.23 -23.38
CA VAL A 446 -50.34 10.67 -22.27
C VAL A 446 -51.33 11.69 -21.70
N ARG A 447 -50.93 12.95 -21.55
CA ARG A 447 -51.83 14.04 -21.12
C ARG A 447 -52.99 14.28 -22.08
N ASP A 448 -52.81 13.95 -23.36
CA ASP A 448 -53.85 14.02 -24.38
C ASP A 448 -54.83 12.81 -24.33
N GLY A 449 -54.70 11.93 -23.35
CA GLY A 449 -55.60 10.77 -23.13
C GLY A 449 -55.35 9.60 -24.08
N ARG A 450 -54.23 9.59 -24.81
CA ARG A 450 -53.95 8.56 -25.82
C ARG A 450 -53.46 7.26 -25.18
N SER A 451 -54.13 6.14 -25.47
CA SER A 451 -53.70 4.81 -25.02
C SER A 451 -52.31 4.44 -25.57
N LEU A 452 -51.55 3.65 -24.80
CA LEU A 452 -50.17 3.28 -25.13
C LEU A 452 -50.01 1.78 -25.34
N VAL A 453 -49.18 1.41 -26.32
CA VAL A 453 -48.71 0.05 -26.58
C VAL A 453 -47.19 0.06 -26.53
N LEU A 454 -46.62 -0.62 -25.53
CA LEU A 454 -45.20 -0.55 -25.21
C LEU A 454 -44.45 -1.78 -25.71
N PHE A 455 -43.27 -1.54 -26.28
CA PHE A 455 -42.36 -2.57 -26.80
C PHE A 455 -41.01 -2.47 -26.07
N SER A 456 -40.44 -3.62 -25.71
CA SER A 456 -39.01 -3.78 -25.48
C SER A 456 -38.61 -5.21 -25.82
N SER A 457 -37.34 -5.42 -26.18
CA SER A 457 -36.76 -6.70 -26.58
C SER A 457 -36.80 -7.73 -25.44
N ASP A 458 -36.77 -7.25 -24.20
CA ASP A 458 -36.81 -8.04 -22.98
C ASP A 458 -38.20 -8.08 -22.30
N ALA A 459 -39.19 -7.35 -22.81
CA ALA A 459 -40.48 -7.01 -22.17
C ALA A 459 -40.39 -6.36 -20.77
N ALA A 460 -39.38 -6.66 -19.96
CA ALA A 460 -39.18 -6.17 -18.62
C ALA A 460 -38.99 -4.64 -18.58
N THR A 461 -38.19 -4.09 -19.49
CA THR A 461 -37.96 -2.63 -19.56
C THR A 461 -39.25 -1.89 -19.91
N ALA A 462 -40.08 -2.44 -20.82
CA ALA A 462 -41.39 -1.89 -21.13
C ALA A 462 -42.36 -1.94 -19.94
N HIS A 463 -42.34 -3.00 -19.14
CA HIS A 463 -43.14 -3.07 -17.91
C HIS A 463 -42.70 -2.05 -16.86
N LEU A 464 -41.39 -1.83 -16.71
CA LEU A 464 -40.87 -0.81 -15.80
C LEU A 464 -41.25 0.60 -16.26
N ALA A 465 -41.17 0.87 -17.56
CA ALA A 465 -41.64 2.12 -18.12
C ALA A 465 -43.16 2.30 -17.94
N ALA A 466 -43.94 1.22 -18.00
CA ALA A 466 -45.38 1.26 -17.75
C ALA A 466 -45.73 1.74 -16.34
N LEU A 467 -44.94 1.38 -15.32
CA LEU A 467 -45.15 1.86 -13.94
C LEU A 467 -45.03 3.39 -13.86
N ASP A 468 -43.96 3.94 -14.42
CA ASP A 468 -43.72 5.38 -14.43
C ASP A 468 -44.78 6.11 -15.25
N LEU A 469 -45.17 5.54 -16.40
CA LEU A 469 -46.20 6.11 -17.27
C LEU A 469 -47.58 6.07 -16.63
N ALA A 470 -47.92 5.02 -15.86
CA ALA A 470 -49.20 4.95 -15.14
C ALA A 470 -49.33 6.06 -14.09
N GLU A 471 -48.25 6.37 -13.37
CA GLU A 471 -48.21 7.49 -12.41
C GLU A 471 -48.37 8.86 -13.09
N ILE A 472 -47.92 8.99 -14.35
CA ILE A 472 -48.08 10.19 -15.17
C ILE A 472 -49.51 10.30 -15.73
N ALA A 473 -50.09 9.18 -16.13
CA ALA A 473 -51.29 9.12 -16.96
C ALA A 473 -52.62 9.20 -16.20
N GLY A 474 -52.64 8.77 -14.94
CA GLY A 474 -53.89 8.53 -14.20
C GLY A 474 -54.67 7.31 -14.73
N GLU A 475 -55.86 7.05 -14.17
CA GLU A 475 -56.62 5.81 -14.44
C GLU A 475 -57.25 5.73 -15.85
N ASP A 476 -57.34 6.85 -16.57
CA ASP A 476 -58.08 6.97 -17.82
C ASP A 476 -57.30 6.54 -19.08
N VAL A 477 -55.99 6.30 -18.97
CA VAL A 477 -55.14 5.92 -20.11
C VAL A 477 -54.79 4.44 -20.05
N ALA A 478 -55.29 3.67 -21.02
CA ALA A 478 -54.93 2.27 -21.15
C ALA A 478 -53.46 2.10 -21.58
N ILE A 479 -52.67 1.40 -20.78
CA ILE A 479 -51.27 1.03 -21.07
C ILE A 479 -51.19 -0.50 -21.17
N ALA A 480 -50.60 -1.00 -22.27
CA ALA A 480 -50.37 -2.42 -22.48
C ALA A 480 -48.94 -2.68 -22.98
N VAL A 481 -48.37 -3.81 -22.58
CA VAL A 481 -47.04 -4.27 -23.03
C VAL A 481 -47.21 -5.41 -24.02
N VAL A 482 -46.43 -5.42 -25.10
CA VAL A 482 -46.49 -6.50 -26.09
C VAL A 482 -45.74 -7.71 -25.59
N ALA A 483 -46.43 -8.83 -25.41
CA ALA A 483 -45.84 -10.09 -24.98
C ALA A 483 -44.77 -10.56 -25.97
N GLY A 484 -43.54 -10.80 -25.48
CA GLY A 484 -42.40 -11.18 -26.31
C GLY A 484 -41.84 -10.06 -27.21
N GLY A 485 -42.33 -8.82 -27.03
CA GLY A 485 -41.79 -7.62 -27.64
C GLY A 485 -41.71 -7.66 -29.18
N LEU A 486 -40.69 -7.00 -29.72
CA LEU A 486 -40.46 -6.93 -31.16
C LEU A 486 -40.09 -8.29 -31.77
N ARG A 487 -39.50 -9.20 -30.99
CA ARG A 487 -39.19 -10.55 -31.47
C ARG A 487 -40.45 -11.32 -31.82
N ALA A 488 -41.41 -11.42 -30.89
CA ALA A 488 -42.68 -12.09 -31.14
C ALA A 488 -43.49 -11.40 -32.25
N TRP A 489 -43.41 -10.07 -32.33
CA TRP A 489 -44.00 -9.30 -33.43
C TRP A 489 -43.47 -9.74 -34.80
N ARG A 490 -42.15 -9.89 -34.95
CA ARG A 490 -41.52 -10.38 -36.19
C ARG A 490 -41.85 -11.84 -36.47
N GLU A 491 -41.84 -12.70 -35.46
CA GLU A 491 -42.17 -14.13 -35.60
C GLU A 491 -43.60 -14.35 -36.13
N GLN A 492 -44.53 -13.41 -35.86
CA GLN A 492 -45.89 -13.41 -36.40
C GLN A 492 -46.02 -12.76 -37.79
N GLY A 493 -44.91 -12.34 -38.41
CA GLY A 493 -44.91 -11.72 -39.74
C GLY A 493 -45.55 -10.32 -39.79
N LEU A 494 -45.65 -9.64 -38.65
CA LEU A 494 -46.19 -8.28 -38.57
C LEU A 494 -45.16 -7.25 -39.10
N PRO A 495 -45.61 -6.14 -39.70
CA PRO A 495 -44.72 -5.20 -40.39
C PRO A 495 -43.73 -4.52 -39.44
N ILE A 496 -42.54 -4.18 -39.94
CA ILE A 496 -41.51 -3.41 -39.24
C ILE A 496 -40.99 -2.29 -40.13
N GLU A 497 -40.48 -1.24 -39.50
CA GLU A 497 -39.80 -0.10 -40.13
C GLU A 497 -38.39 0.01 -39.56
N ALA A 498 -37.46 0.56 -40.35
CA ALA A 498 -36.15 0.99 -39.88
C ALA A 498 -36.06 2.51 -39.99
N SER A 499 -35.36 3.14 -39.06
CA SER A 499 -35.19 4.59 -39.01
C SER A 499 -33.76 4.98 -39.36
N PRO A 500 -33.52 6.05 -40.15
CA PRO A 500 -32.17 6.55 -40.38
C PRO A 500 -31.57 7.07 -39.08
N GLU A 501 -30.23 7.08 -38.95
CA GLU A 501 -29.56 7.59 -37.74
C GLU A 501 -30.00 9.01 -37.35
N SER A 502 -30.31 9.86 -38.33
CA SER A 502 -30.80 11.22 -38.12
C SER A 502 -32.18 11.32 -37.46
N ALA A 503 -32.92 10.21 -37.33
CA ALA A 503 -34.20 10.17 -36.63
C ALA A 503 -34.05 10.43 -35.12
N LEU A 504 -32.88 10.15 -34.54
CA LEU A 504 -32.57 10.36 -33.13
C LEU A 504 -31.28 11.17 -33.00
N SER A 505 -31.33 12.35 -32.38
CA SER A 505 -30.14 13.15 -32.08
C SER A 505 -29.22 12.43 -31.08
N GLN A 506 -27.92 12.71 -31.14
CA GLN A 506 -26.95 12.15 -30.18
C GLN A 506 -27.35 12.45 -28.73
N ASP A 507 -27.77 13.69 -28.43
CA ASP A 507 -28.24 14.10 -27.10
C ASP A 507 -29.44 13.29 -26.59
N ALA A 508 -30.25 12.72 -27.49
CA ALA A 508 -31.39 11.89 -27.10
C ALA A 508 -30.99 10.46 -26.76
N ARG A 509 -29.90 9.95 -27.35
CA ARG A 509 -29.42 8.56 -27.27
C ARG A 509 -28.47 8.35 -26.10
N VAL A 510 -28.98 8.59 -24.89
CA VAL A 510 -28.22 8.48 -23.63
C VAL A 510 -27.79 7.07 -23.25
N ASP A 511 -28.32 6.06 -23.93
CA ASP A 511 -27.93 4.67 -23.83
C ASP A 511 -26.66 4.35 -24.64
N VAL A 512 -26.14 5.31 -25.42
CA VAL A 512 -25.00 5.10 -26.32
C VAL A 512 -23.76 5.85 -25.83
N LEU A 513 -22.67 5.11 -25.65
CA LEU A 513 -21.35 5.68 -25.43
C LEU A 513 -20.70 6.03 -26.77
N TYR A 514 -20.69 7.31 -27.14
CA TYR A 514 -20.11 7.79 -28.40
C TYR A 514 -18.57 7.87 -28.37
N TRP A 515 -17.97 7.98 -27.19
CA TRP A 515 -16.54 8.10 -27.05
C TRP A 515 -15.82 6.78 -27.40
N ALA A 516 -14.80 6.88 -28.26
CA ALA A 516 -14.10 5.73 -28.85
C ALA A 516 -15.06 4.67 -29.45
N ASN A 517 -16.24 5.12 -29.91
CA ASN A 517 -17.16 4.30 -30.69
C ASN A 517 -16.49 3.88 -32.00
N ASP A 518 -16.87 2.73 -32.55
CA ASP A 518 -16.33 2.17 -33.80
C ASP A 518 -14.85 1.73 -33.76
N ARG A 519 -14.18 1.76 -32.59
CA ARG A 519 -12.82 1.23 -32.42
C ARG A 519 -12.71 -0.27 -32.77
N ARG A 520 -13.82 -1.00 -32.81
CA ARG A 520 -13.87 -2.40 -33.29
C ARG A 520 -14.31 -2.54 -34.75
N GLN A 521 -14.81 -1.46 -35.36
CA GLN A 521 -15.23 -1.41 -36.77
C GLN A 521 -14.12 -0.94 -37.71
N GLY A 522 -12.91 -0.69 -37.18
CA GLY A 522 -11.72 -0.36 -37.99
C GLY A 522 -11.30 1.11 -37.94
N ASN A 523 -11.95 1.93 -37.12
CA ASN A 523 -11.55 3.33 -36.92
C ASN A 523 -10.24 3.42 -36.11
N ALA A 524 -9.13 3.72 -36.79
CA ALA A 524 -7.79 3.79 -36.19
C ALA A 524 -7.67 4.90 -35.13
N ASP A 525 -8.32 6.05 -35.32
CA ASP A 525 -8.25 7.16 -34.38
C ASP A 525 -9.00 6.84 -33.08
N ALA A 526 -10.15 6.17 -33.19
CA ALA A 526 -10.89 5.66 -32.02
C ALA A 526 -10.10 4.60 -31.25
N MET A 527 -9.33 3.74 -31.93
CA MET A 527 -8.43 2.77 -31.29
C MET A 527 -7.30 3.48 -30.53
N ARG A 528 -6.63 4.46 -31.14
CA ARG A 528 -5.55 5.23 -30.49
C ARG A 528 -6.06 5.98 -29.28
N ALA A 529 -7.18 6.70 -29.42
CA ALA A 529 -7.80 7.43 -28.31
C ALA A 529 -8.16 6.51 -27.13
N TYR A 530 -8.64 5.29 -27.42
CA TYR A 530 -8.94 4.31 -26.37
C TYR A 530 -7.67 3.81 -25.66
N LEU A 531 -6.62 3.48 -26.41
CA LEU A 531 -5.35 2.98 -25.84
C LEU A 531 -4.62 4.07 -25.05
N ASP A 532 -4.61 5.30 -25.56
CA ASP A 532 -4.03 6.44 -24.86
C ASP A 532 -4.79 6.68 -23.55
N TRP A 533 -6.12 6.63 -23.56
CA TRP A 533 -6.91 6.73 -22.33
C TRP A 533 -6.56 5.63 -21.32
N GLU A 534 -6.48 4.35 -21.73
CA GLU A 534 -6.11 3.26 -20.81
C GLU A 534 -4.77 3.55 -20.13
N LYS A 535 -3.74 3.94 -20.91
CA LYS A 535 -2.38 4.24 -20.40
C LYS A 535 -2.33 5.41 -19.39
N HIS A 536 -3.29 6.33 -19.42
CA HIS A 536 -3.36 7.45 -18.48
C HIS A 536 -4.22 7.18 -17.23
N LEU A 537 -4.98 6.07 -17.19
CA LEU A 537 -5.89 5.78 -16.09
C LEU A 537 -5.18 5.68 -14.73
N LEU A 538 -3.97 5.12 -14.69
CA LEU A 538 -3.27 4.90 -13.42
C LEU A 538 -2.93 6.23 -12.72
N ALA A 539 -2.47 7.23 -13.48
CA ALA A 539 -2.20 8.56 -12.96
C ALA A 539 -3.49 9.23 -12.45
N GLN A 540 -4.60 9.05 -13.18
CA GLN A 540 -5.89 9.59 -12.77
C GLN A 540 -6.43 8.94 -11.49
N VAL A 541 -6.27 7.61 -11.34
CA VAL A 541 -6.64 6.90 -10.11
C VAL A 541 -5.82 7.36 -8.91
N ALA A 542 -4.53 7.62 -9.10
CA ALA A 542 -3.68 8.19 -8.06
C ALA A 542 -4.14 9.59 -7.65
N ALA A 543 -4.53 10.44 -8.61
CA ALA A 543 -5.08 11.77 -8.35
C ALA A 543 -6.45 11.73 -7.60
N ASP A 544 -7.26 10.69 -7.83
CA ASP A 544 -8.50 10.44 -7.09
C ASP A 544 -8.26 9.98 -5.62
N GLY A 545 -7.01 9.66 -5.27
CA GLY A 545 -6.64 9.18 -3.93
C GLY A 545 -6.91 7.69 -3.69
N HIS A 546 -7.13 6.91 -4.75
CA HIS A 546 -7.29 5.45 -4.67
C HIS A 546 -5.96 4.73 -5.01
N SER A 547 -5.71 3.59 -4.36
CA SER A 547 -4.51 2.78 -4.59
C SER A 547 -4.83 1.29 -4.61
N PHE A 548 -4.29 0.57 -5.60
CA PHE A 548 -4.32 -0.89 -5.68
C PHE A 548 -3.09 -1.51 -4.97
N GLY A 549 -3.17 -2.79 -4.57
CA GLY A 549 -2.02 -3.56 -4.06
C GLY A 549 -2.27 -4.41 -2.81
N LEU A 550 -1.28 -5.23 -2.45
CA LEU A 550 -1.24 -5.99 -1.19
C LEU A 550 -0.23 -5.35 -0.23
N GLY A 551 -0.73 -4.57 0.73
CA GLY A 551 0.06 -4.04 1.84
C GLY A 551 0.33 -2.54 1.72
N GLY A 552 -0.17 -1.78 2.70
CA GLY A 552 -0.11 -0.32 2.72
C GLY A 552 -1.42 0.30 2.25
N ARG A 553 -2.33 0.68 3.16
CA ARG A 553 -3.31 1.71 2.80
C ARG A 553 -2.51 2.99 2.60
N SER A 554 -2.44 3.50 1.38
CA SER A 554 -1.68 4.71 1.15
C SER A 554 -2.40 5.91 1.78
N ILE A 555 -1.63 6.89 2.28
CA ILE A 555 -2.13 8.07 2.97
C ILE A 555 -1.44 9.32 2.45
N ASP A 556 -2.11 10.47 2.52
CA ASP A 556 -1.52 11.77 2.20
C ASP A 556 -0.75 12.39 3.38
N ALA A 557 0.09 13.39 3.07
CA ALA A 557 0.90 14.08 4.07
C ALA A 557 0.07 14.80 5.15
N PRO A 558 -1.06 15.48 4.84
CA PRO A 558 -1.92 16.08 5.86
C PRO A 558 -2.51 15.05 6.85
N THR A 559 -2.91 13.86 6.36
CA THR A 559 -3.39 12.77 7.21
C THR A 559 -2.29 12.28 8.13
N LEU A 560 -1.08 12.06 7.61
CA LEU A 560 0.06 11.68 8.44
C LEU A 560 0.37 12.73 9.50
N LYS A 561 0.42 14.02 9.13
CA LYS A 561 0.66 15.12 10.08
C LYS A 561 -0.35 15.09 11.22
N ARG A 562 -1.66 14.92 10.93
CA ARG A 562 -2.69 14.78 11.96
C ARG A 562 -2.46 13.54 12.84
N TRP A 563 -2.11 12.40 12.26
CA TRP A 563 -1.85 11.17 13.00
C TRP A 563 -0.63 11.22 13.91
N LEU A 564 0.34 12.09 13.64
CA LEU A 564 1.49 12.28 14.54
C LEU A 564 1.09 12.97 15.86
N HIS A 565 -0.09 13.59 15.91
CA HIS A 565 -0.56 14.47 16.98
C HIS A 565 -1.95 14.09 17.51
N ASP A 566 -2.53 12.96 17.09
CA ASP A 566 -3.87 12.53 17.52
C ASP A 566 -3.88 11.74 18.84
N GLY A 567 -2.70 11.42 19.38
CA GLY A 567 -2.50 10.69 20.63
C GLY A 567 -2.51 9.17 20.50
N ASP A 568 -2.82 8.60 19.33
CA ASP A 568 -2.71 7.16 19.09
C ASP A 568 -1.25 6.75 18.86
N GLU A 569 -0.89 5.51 19.23
CA GLU A 569 0.44 4.99 18.91
C GLU A 569 0.68 4.94 17.39
N ILE A 570 1.80 5.54 16.96
CA ILE A 570 2.24 5.55 15.58
C ILE A 570 3.75 5.29 15.48
N ALA A 571 4.12 4.40 14.57
CA ALA A 571 5.50 4.18 14.13
C ALA A 571 5.70 4.83 12.76
N LEU A 572 6.40 5.95 12.70
CA LEU A 572 6.75 6.62 11.45
C LEU A 572 8.18 6.24 11.05
N PHE A 573 8.32 5.36 10.07
CA PHE A 573 9.60 4.83 9.62
C PHE A 573 10.05 5.43 8.29
N ASP A 574 11.21 6.08 8.31
CA ASP A 574 11.94 6.45 7.11
C ASP A 574 12.72 5.22 6.63
N VAL A 575 12.31 4.66 5.50
CA VAL A 575 12.93 3.44 4.97
C VAL A 575 14.06 3.72 3.99
N ARG A 576 14.41 4.99 3.79
CA ARG A 576 15.61 5.40 3.04
C ARG A 576 16.86 5.08 3.84
N GLU A 577 17.98 5.12 3.15
CA GLU A 577 19.28 4.85 3.75
C GLU A 577 19.74 6.00 4.65
N HIS A 578 20.70 5.71 5.54
CA HIS A 578 21.05 6.61 6.64
C HIS A 578 21.47 8.02 6.20
N GLY A 579 22.15 8.14 5.05
CA GLY A 579 22.52 9.43 4.48
C GLY A 579 21.29 10.25 4.07
N GLN A 580 20.37 9.62 3.32
CA GLN A 580 19.15 10.28 2.86
C GLN A 580 18.21 10.69 4.01
N TYR A 581 18.10 9.86 5.05
CA TYR A 581 17.39 10.22 6.27
C TYR A 581 17.99 11.51 6.85
N GLY A 582 19.30 11.53 7.05
CA GLY A 582 19.99 12.69 7.65
C GLY A 582 20.01 13.95 6.79
N GLU A 583 19.70 13.88 5.50
CA GLU A 583 19.56 15.07 4.65
C GLU A 583 18.24 15.81 4.89
N GLY A 584 17.18 15.11 5.30
CA GLY A 584 15.91 15.73 5.59
C GLY A 584 14.78 14.74 5.85
N HIS A 585 14.13 14.84 7.00
CA HIS A 585 13.02 13.98 7.43
C HIS A 585 11.99 14.75 8.29
N PRO A 586 10.75 14.24 8.48
CA PRO A 586 9.80 14.78 9.47
C PRO A 586 10.36 14.66 10.89
N LEU A 587 10.03 15.61 11.79
CA LEU A 587 10.63 15.70 13.14
C LEU A 587 10.69 14.35 13.88
N PHE A 588 9.58 13.62 13.87
CA PHE A 588 9.41 12.38 14.62
C PHE A 588 9.57 11.10 13.79
N ALA A 589 10.12 11.21 12.59
CA ALA A 589 10.47 10.03 11.81
C ALA A 589 11.68 9.29 12.41
N VAL A 590 11.56 7.97 12.47
CA VAL A 590 12.59 7.06 12.96
C VAL A 590 13.24 6.38 11.77
N SER A 591 14.57 6.43 11.72
CA SER A 591 15.33 5.76 10.65
C SER A 591 15.22 4.23 10.80
N LEU A 592 14.65 3.59 9.77
CA LEU A 592 14.59 2.14 9.61
C LEU A 592 14.98 1.77 8.17
N PRO A 593 16.27 1.90 7.80
CA PRO A 593 16.72 1.73 6.42
C PRO A 593 16.30 0.39 5.83
N TYR A 594 15.91 0.37 4.55
CA TYR A 594 15.50 -0.85 3.85
C TYR A 594 16.54 -1.97 3.92
N SER A 595 17.83 -1.61 3.90
CA SER A 595 18.94 -2.57 4.07
C SER A 595 18.94 -3.32 5.41
N ARG A 596 18.21 -2.84 6.42
CA ARG A 596 18.12 -3.43 7.77
C ARG A 596 16.69 -3.67 8.26
N LEU A 597 15.70 -3.43 7.41
CA LEU A 597 14.28 -3.37 7.77
C LEU A 597 13.84 -4.52 8.67
N GLU A 598 14.04 -5.77 8.25
CA GLU A 598 13.56 -6.94 8.97
C GLU A 598 14.31 -7.22 10.27
N ILE A 599 15.58 -6.82 10.32
CA ILE A 599 16.43 -6.95 11.50
C ILE A 599 15.92 -6.03 12.62
N ASP A 600 15.55 -4.81 12.24
CA ASP A 600 15.33 -3.72 13.18
C ASP A 600 13.84 -3.40 13.44
N ALA A 601 12.92 -3.84 12.59
CA ALA A 601 11.48 -3.53 12.71
C ALA A 601 10.90 -3.97 14.06
N GLU A 602 11.08 -5.23 14.46
CA GLU A 602 10.50 -5.75 15.71
C GLU A 602 11.06 -5.08 16.95
N ARG A 603 12.34 -4.67 16.91
CA ARG A 603 12.88 -3.94 18.05
C ARG A 603 12.25 -2.55 18.12
N LEU A 604 12.07 -1.86 16.99
CA LEU A 604 11.55 -0.50 16.97
C LEU A 604 10.03 -0.43 17.16
N ALA A 605 9.28 -1.44 16.71
CA ALA A 605 7.84 -1.56 16.85
C ALA A 605 7.46 -3.00 17.26
N PRO A 606 7.52 -3.36 18.55
CA PRO A 606 7.30 -4.74 19.00
C PRO A 606 5.87 -5.23 18.80
N ARG A 607 4.88 -4.33 18.80
CA ARG A 607 3.48 -4.65 18.57
C ARG A 607 3.16 -4.70 17.07
N LYS A 608 2.62 -5.83 16.60
CA LYS A 608 2.38 -6.09 15.16
C LYS A 608 1.16 -5.35 14.58
N ASP A 609 0.21 -4.97 15.41
CA ASP A 609 -0.97 -4.22 14.97
C ASP A 609 -0.89 -2.72 15.32
N VAL A 610 0.28 -2.20 15.69
CA VAL A 610 0.51 -0.75 15.80
C VAL A 610 0.32 -0.08 14.44
N ARG A 611 -0.13 1.18 14.43
CA ARG A 611 -0.19 1.99 13.20
C ARG A 611 1.24 2.24 12.71
N VAL A 612 1.63 1.61 11.61
CA VAL A 612 2.94 1.81 10.98
C VAL A 612 2.76 2.62 9.71
N VAL A 613 3.53 3.69 9.56
CA VAL A 613 3.64 4.46 8.32
C VAL A 613 5.08 4.38 7.84
N VAL A 614 5.29 3.87 6.62
CA VAL A 614 6.60 3.90 5.95
C VAL A 614 6.60 4.93 4.83
N PHE A 615 7.77 5.54 4.59
CA PHE A 615 7.94 6.47 3.49
C PHE A 615 9.36 6.44 2.93
N ASP A 616 9.50 6.85 1.68
CA ASP A 616 10.77 7.00 0.99
C ASP A 616 10.92 8.42 0.40
N GLY A 617 11.73 8.58 -0.65
CA GLY A 617 11.97 9.88 -1.27
C GLY A 617 10.84 10.38 -2.16
N GLY A 618 9.90 9.50 -2.56
CA GLY A 618 8.89 9.80 -3.58
C GLY A 618 9.37 9.53 -5.01
N SER A 619 8.55 9.95 -5.97
CA SER A 619 8.71 9.75 -7.42
C SER A 619 10.01 10.34 -8.00
N GLU A 620 10.59 11.36 -7.37
CA GLU A 620 11.89 11.93 -7.77
C GLU A 620 13.10 11.08 -7.34
N SER A 621 12.92 10.04 -6.51
CA SER A 621 14.04 9.28 -5.93
C SER A 621 14.45 8.01 -6.69
N SER A 622 13.74 7.67 -7.76
CA SER A 622 13.96 6.47 -8.57
C SER A 622 14.68 6.78 -9.88
N ASP A 623 15.89 7.35 -9.84
CA ASP A 623 16.72 7.56 -11.03
C ASP A 623 17.05 6.25 -11.78
N ASP A 624 16.95 5.09 -11.10
CA ASP A 624 17.36 3.79 -11.60
C ASP A 624 16.20 2.91 -12.12
N GLY A 625 14.96 3.43 -12.17
CA GLY A 625 13.77 2.66 -12.60
C GLY A 625 13.34 1.55 -11.62
N ALA A 626 13.92 1.50 -10.41
CA ALA A 626 13.54 0.55 -9.37
C ALA A 626 12.18 0.93 -8.74
N PRO A 627 11.36 -0.06 -8.30
CA PRO A 627 10.14 0.22 -7.57
C PRO A 627 10.42 1.04 -6.28
N PRO A 628 9.50 1.92 -5.86
CA PRO A 628 9.63 2.69 -4.62
C PRO A 628 10.00 1.81 -3.42
N VAL A 629 10.96 2.27 -2.62
CA VAL A 629 11.48 1.53 -1.46
C VAL A 629 10.39 1.37 -0.39
N ALA A 630 9.52 2.36 -0.21
CA ALA A 630 8.42 2.32 0.75
C ALA A 630 7.41 1.22 0.45
N ALA A 631 7.08 1.01 -0.83
CA ALA A 631 6.18 -0.08 -1.24
C ALA A 631 6.80 -1.46 -0.93
N ARG A 632 8.08 -1.64 -1.23
CA ARG A 632 8.82 -2.86 -0.90
C ARG A 632 8.89 -3.07 0.62
N ALA A 633 9.17 -2.01 1.38
CA ALA A 633 9.23 -2.07 2.83
C ALA A 633 7.87 -2.46 3.44
N SER A 634 6.78 -1.89 2.94
CA SER A 634 5.41 -2.23 3.34
C SER A 634 5.13 -3.73 3.18
N GLN A 635 5.49 -4.31 2.04
CA GLN A 635 5.34 -5.75 1.79
C GLN A 635 6.17 -6.61 2.75
N ARG A 636 7.42 -6.21 3.05
CA ARG A 636 8.29 -6.93 3.99
C ARG A 636 7.76 -6.84 5.42
N LEU A 637 7.25 -5.68 5.85
CA LEU A 637 6.60 -5.52 7.16
C LEU A 637 5.34 -6.38 7.26
N ALA A 638 4.50 -6.41 6.21
CA ALA A 638 3.35 -7.31 6.18
C ALA A 638 3.78 -8.79 6.30
N ALA A 639 4.87 -9.19 5.65
CA ALA A 639 5.44 -10.54 5.76
C ALA A 639 5.99 -10.86 7.17
N LEU A 640 6.42 -9.83 7.92
CA LEU A 640 6.77 -9.94 9.35
C LEU A 640 5.54 -9.95 10.28
N GLY A 641 4.33 -9.94 9.73
CA GLY A 641 3.08 -9.98 10.47
C GLY A 641 2.51 -8.62 10.89
N TYR A 642 3.08 -7.49 10.42
CA TYR A 642 2.47 -6.19 10.70
C TYR A 642 1.15 -6.03 9.94
N THR A 643 0.08 -5.69 10.66
CA THR A 643 -1.29 -5.71 10.10
C THR A 643 -1.84 -4.33 9.74
N LYS A 644 -1.30 -3.25 10.33
CA LYS A 644 -1.72 -1.86 10.08
C LYS A 644 -0.58 -1.04 9.47
N VAL A 645 -0.06 -1.51 8.33
CA VAL A 645 0.98 -0.81 7.57
C VAL A 645 0.34 0.14 6.55
N HIS A 646 0.89 1.36 6.48
CA HIS A 646 0.51 2.44 5.58
C HIS A 646 1.74 2.96 4.86
N VAL A 647 1.55 3.51 3.66
CA VAL A 647 2.62 4.14 2.88
C VAL A 647 2.27 5.61 2.71
N LEU A 648 3.19 6.52 3.02
CA LEU A 648 3.03 7.94 2.66
C LEU A 648 3.13 8.09 1.15
N ASN A 649 2.04 8.54 0.52
CA ASN A 649 1.99 8.77 -0.91
C ASN A 649 3.06 9.77 -1.32
N ASP A 650 3.88 9.35 -2.30
CA ASP A 650 4.97 10.16 -2.85
C ASP A 650 5.99 10.66 -1.80
N GLY A 651 6.04 10.00 -0.64
CA GLY A 651 7.09 10.11 0.36
C GLY A 651 7.45 11.54 0.79
N MET A 652 8.75 11.82 0.85
CA MET A 652 9.27 13.14 1.22
C MET A 652 8.94 14.24 0.22
N HIS A 653 8.68 13.92 -1.05
CA HIS A 653 8.27 14.90 -2.05
C HIS A 653 6.91 15.50 -1.67
N ALA A 654 5.88 14.66 -1.46
CA ALA A 654 4.58 15.13 -1.00
C ALA A 654 4.61 15.83 0.37
N TRP A 655 5.48 15.40 1.28
CA TRP A 655 5.64 16.07 2.59
C TRP A 655 6.10 17.52 2.42
N ARG A 656 7.07 17.77 1.52
CA ARG A 656 7.56 19.12 1.21
C ARG A 656 6.52 19.93 0.45
N ASP A 657 5.85 19.34 -0.53
CA ASP A 657 4.82 20.00 -1.32
C ASP A 657 3.62 20.44 -0.48
N ALA A 658 3.31 19.70 0.58
CA ALA A 658 2.32 20.09 1.58
C ALA A 658 2.77 21.28 2.47
N GLY A 659 4.00 21.79 2.30
CA GLY A 659 4.56 22.88 3.10
C GLY A 659 4.89 22.50 4.53
N LEU A 660 5.09 21.21 4.82
CA LEU A 660 5.38 20.71 6.16
C LEU A 660 6.88 20.76 6.47
N ASN A 661 7.23 20.93 7.74
CA ASN A 661 8.61 21.10 8.21
C ASN A 661 9.48 19.87 7.91
N VAL A 662 10.72 20.12 7.47
CA VAL A 662 11.73 19.09 7.19
C VAL A 662 13.00 19.40 7.96
N PHE A 663 13.52 18.40 8.65
CA PHE A 663 14.68 18.53 9.53
C PHE A 663 15.83 17.69 8.98
N SER A 664 16.99 18.32 8.77
CA SER A 664 18.25 17.61 8.51
C SER A 664 18.88 17.15 9.83
N GLY A 665 19.80 16.19 9.76
CA GLY A 665 20.54 15.65 10.89
C GLY A 665 19.96 14.35 11.43
N VAL A 666 20.42 13.97 12.62
CA VAL A 666 20.00 12.74 13.31
C VAL A 666 19.69 13.07 14.76
N ASN A 667 18.80 12.28 15.38
CA ASN A 667 18.36 12.47 16.76
C ASN A 667 17.76 13.86 17.01
N VAL A 668 17.06 14.38 16.00
CA VAL A 668 16.57 15.76 15.98
C VAL A 668 15.63 16.05 17.16
N PRO A 669 14.66 15.19 17.54
CA PRO A 669 13.82 15.43 18.71
C PRO A 669 14.63 15.67 19.99
N SER A 670 15.66 14.86 20.25
CA SER A 670 16.52 14.99 21.43
C SER A 670 17.39 16.26 21.40
N LYS A 671 17.77 16.74 20.22
CA LYS A 671 18.55 17.98 20.07
C LYS A 671 17.69 19.23 20.20
N VAL A 672 16.51 19.23 19.56
CA VAL A 672 15.45 20.21 19.79
C VAL A 672 15.15 20.32 21.27
N PHE A 673 14.97 19.18 21.94
CA PHE A 673 14.73 19.13 23.38
C PHE A 673 15.87 19.75 24.19
N GLY A 674 17.13 19.48 23.84
CA GLY A 674 18.29 20.11 24.47
C GLY A 674 18.24 21.64 24.42
N GLU A 675 17.90 22.22 23.27
CA GLU A 675 17.75 23.67 23.13
C GLU A 675 16.53 24.18 23.90
N LEU A 676 15.40 23.45 23.89
CA LEU A 676 14.20 23.82 24.67
C LEU A 676 14.49 23.87 26.17
N ILE A 677 15.34 22.97 26.70
CA ILE A 677 15.79 23.01 28.10
C ILE A 677 16.52 24.31 28.40
N GLU A 678 17.47 24.72 27.55
CA GLU A 678 18.21 25.98 27.77
C GLU A 678 17.25 27.17 27.83
N HIS A 679 16.30 27.26 26.90
CA HIS A 679 15.31 28.34 26.86
C HIS A 679 14.31 28.30 28.02
N ALA A 680 13.82 27.12 28.40
CA ALA A 680 12.77 26.97 29.41
C ALA A 680 13.30 27.16 30.84
N TYR A 681 14.52 26.71 31.12
CA TYR A 681 15.12 26.72 32.46
C TYR A 681 16.18 27.81 32.66
N ASP A 682 16.58 28.49 31.59
CA ASP A 682 17.67 29.46 31.58
C ASP A 682 18.96 28.81 32.12
N THR A 683 19.34 27.68 31.52
CA THR A 683 20.48 26.87 31.95
C THR A 683 21.78 27.70 31.87
N PRO A 684 22.55 27.85 32.96
CA PRO A 684 23.77 28.66 32.96
C PRO A 684 24.84 28.09 32.03
N ARG A 685 25.64 28.96 31.42
CA ARG A 685 26.73 28.59 30.51
C ARG A 685 28.00 29.41 30.72
N VAL A 686 29.13 28.87 30.28
CA VAL A 686 30.43 29.55 30.24
C VAL A 686 31.09 29.34 28.88
N GLY A 687 31.68 30.40 28.32
CA GLY A 687 32.43 30.33 27.07
C GLY A 687 33.80 29.68 27.25
N ALA A 688 34.39 29.17 26.16
CA ALA A 688 35.70 28.51 26.20
C ALA A 688 36.82 29.44 26.72
N ASP A 689 36.92 30.67 26.20
CA ASP A 689 37.93 31.65 26.62
C ASP A 689 37.80 32.06 28.09
N GLU A 690 36.56 32.26 28.55
CA GLU A 690 36.28 32.59 29.93
C GLU A 690 36.68 31.45 30.88
N LEU A 691 36.37 30.21 30.50
CA LEU A 691 36.74 29.03 31.26
C LEU A 691 38.26 28.85 31.31
N VAL A 692 38.97 29.11 30.21
CA VAL A 692 40.45 29.12 30.19
C VAL A 692 41.00 30.20 31.13
N ALA A 693 40.45 31.41 31.10
CA ALA A 693 40.84 32.49 31.99
C ALA A 693 40.62 32.14 33.48
N TRP A 694 39.48 31.52 33.81
CA TRP A 694 39.18 31.05 35.17
C TRP A 694 40.18 30.00 35.66
N ARG A 695 40.56 29.05 34.79
CA ARG A 695 41.56 28.03 35.14
C ARG A 695 42.94 28.65 35.33
N ALA A 696 43.32 29.59 34.47
CA ALA A 696 44.59 30.31 34.59
C ALA A 696 44.66 31.17 35.87
N SER A 697 43.53 31.71 36.33
CA SER A 697 43.45 32.48 37.58
C SER A 697 43.34 31.61 38.84
N GLY A 698 43.40 30.28 38.72
CA GLY A 698 43.30 29.35 39.86
C GLY A 698 41.89 29.23 40.46
N ARG A 699 40.84 29.58 39.71
CA ARG A 699 39.45 29.39 40.16
C ARG A 699 39.16 27.89 40.27
N ASN A 700 38.49 27.48 41.35
CA ASN A 700 38.17 26.07 41.59
C ASN A 700 37.04 25.60 40.65
N VAL A 701 37.40 24.87 39.60
CA VAL A 701 36.47 24.37 38.57
C VAL A 701 36.68 22.87 38.39
N LEU A 702 35.59 22.11 38.34
CA LEU A 702 35.58 20.69 38.03
C LEU A 702 34.90 20.48 36.66
N LEU A 703 35.64 19.92 35.70
CA LEU A 703 35.17 19.68 34.34
C LEU A 703 34.63 18.26 34.18
N LEU A 704 33.39 18.14 33.74
CA LEU A 704 32.68 16.86 33.60
C LEU A 704 32.28 16.64 32.13
N ASP A 705 32.74 15.55 31.53
CA ASP A 705 32.35 15.16 30.17
C ASP A 705 31.13 14.25 30.22
N GLY A 706 29.99 14.73 29.72
CA GLY A 706 28.70 14.04 29.74
C GLY A 706 28.56 12.92 28.69
N ARG A 707 29.60 12.66 27.90
CA ARG A 707 29.60 11.68 26.81
C ARG A 707 30.07 10.29 27.26
N PRO A 708 29.84 9.23 26.47
CA PRO A 708 30.46 7.93 26.69
C PRO A 708 31.99 7.99 26.66
N ILE A 709 32.63 7.04 27.35
CA ILE A 709 34.09 6.99 27.47
C ILE A 709 34.82 6.92 26.13
N ASP A 710 34.24 6.28 25.11
CA ASP A 710 34.86 6.22 23.78
C ASP A 710 34.90 7.58 23.07
N GLU A 711 33.86 8.40 23.23
CA GLU A 711 33.85 9.77 22.71
C GLU A 711 34.82 10.69 23.47
N HIS A 712 34.96 10.48 24.78
CA HIS A 712 35.91 11.19 25.63
C HIS A 712 37.36 10.83 25.26
N ARG A 713 37.67 9.53 25.15
CA ARG A 713 38.98 9.02 24.72
C ARG A 713 39.34 9.54 23.33
N LYS A 714 38.36 9.68 22.42
CA LYS A 714 38.60 10.25 21.08
C LYS A 714 39.11 11.69 21.17
N MET A 715 38.48 12.55 21.97
CA MET A 715 38.93 13.92 22.26
C MET A 715 38.14 14.51 23.44
N SER A 716 38.78 15.27 24.32
CA SER A 716 38.15 15.89 25.50
C SER A 716 38.72 17.28 25.83
N VAL A 717 38.03 18.02 26.70
CA VAL A 717 38.58 19.28 27.24
C VAL A 717 39.68 18.93 28.25
N PRO A 718 40.87 19.55 28.21
CA PRO A 718 41.97 19.12 29.06
C PRO A 718 41.64 19.17 30.56
N GLY A 719 41.90 18.09 31.28
CA GLY A 719 41.57 17.99 32.71
C GLY A 719 40.14 17.57 33.04
N SER A 720 39.33 17.22 32.05
CA SER A 720 37.95 16.74 32.27
C SER A 720 37.92 15.30 32.81
N ILE A 721 36.86 14.99 33.57
CA ILE A 721 36.55 13.65 34.04
C ILE A 721 35.33 13.16 33.25
N CYS A 722 35.43 11.99 32.62
CA CYS A 722 34.32 11.34 31.95
C CYS A 722 33.27 10.88 32.97
N VAL A 723 32.08 11.48 32.92
CA VAL A 723 30.91 11.13 33.72
C VAL A 723 29.69 11.21 32.80
N PRO A 724 29.36 10.13 32.06
CA PRO A 724 28.24 10.11 31.13
C PRO A 724 26.96 10.60 31.82
N ASN A 725 26.12 11.37 31.13
CA ASN A 725 24.96 12.02 31.78
C ASN A 725 24.04 11.07 32.58
N GLY A 726 23.91 9.81 32.14
CA GLY A 726 23.13 8.81 32.87
C GLY A 726 23.72 8.41 34.23
N GLU A 727 25.03 8.61 34.43
CA GLU A 727 25.74 8.33 35.69
C GLU A 727 25.91 9.59 36.56
N LEU A 728 25.69 10.78 36.00
CA LEU A 728 26.00 12.05 36.65
C LEU A 728 25.33 12.19 38.03
N ALA A 729 24.04 11.86 38.11
CA ALA A 729 23.26 11.91 39.34
C ALA A 729 23.79 10.97 40.44
N LEU A 730 24.30 9.81 40.04
CA LEU A 730 24.81 8.78 40.95
C LEU A 730 26.24 9.10 41.43
N ARG A 731 27.07 9.69 40.57
CA ARG A 731 28.52 9.82 40.81
C ARG A 731 28.96 11.17 41.36
N VAL A 732 28.25 12.26 41.06
CA VAL A 732 28.74 13.64 41.32
C VAL A 732 29.08 13.93 42.79
N ASN A 733 28.30 13.39 43.73
CA ASN A 733 28.50 13.60 45.17
C ASN A 733 29.80 12.97 45.69
N ASP A 734 30.34 11.97 44.99
CA ASP A 734 31.54 11.23 45.38
C ASP A 734 32.79 11.66 44.58
N LEU A 735 32.64 12.61 43.67
CA LEU A 735 33.77 13.17 42.92
C LEU A 735 34.63 14.06 43.82
N PRO A 736 35.97 13.89 43.83
CA PRO A 736 36.85 14.73 44.62
C PRO A 736 36.67 16.23 44.33
N GLY A 737 36.40 17.02 45.37
CA GLY A 737 36.28 18.48 45.28
C GLY A 737 34.94 19.01 44.71
N SER A 738 33.97 18.15 44.36
CA SER A 738 32.70 18.58 43.77
C SER A 738 31.89 19.53 44.67
N ASN A 739 31.95 19.33 45.99
CA ASN A 739 31.24 20.17 46.96
C ASN A 739 31.77 21.61 47.07
N GLU A 740 32.98 21.89 46.58
CA GLU A 740 33.63 23.21 46.66
C GLU A 740 33.83 23.87 45.28
N ALA A 741 33.89 23.08 44.21
CA ALA A 741 34.16 23.55 42.87
C ALA A 741 32.91 24.11 42.17
N ILE A 742 33.15 24.93 41.15
CA ILE A 742 32.15 25.20 40.11
C ILE A 742 32.15 24.01 39.15
N LEU A 743 30.99 23.40 38.94
CA LEU A 743 30.82 22.25 38.06
C LEU A 743 30.55 22.74 36.65
N VAL A 744 31.39 22.36 35.70
CA VAL A 744 31.21 22.69 34.28
C VAL A 744 31.04 21.40 33.50
N VAL A 745 29.83 21.18 32.97
CA VAL A 745 29.49 19.99 32.17
C VAL A 745 29.69 20.30 30.69
N HIS A 746 30.33 19.42 29.95
CA HIS A 746 30.53 19.59 28.51
C HIS A 746 30.17 18.32 27.71
N CYS A 747 30.02 18.49 26.41
CA CYS A 747 29.94 17.40 25.45
C CYS A 747 30.70 17.77 24.17
N ALA A 748 30.32 17.23 23.02
CA ALA A 748 30.93 17.56 21.74
C ALA A 748 30.38 18.86 21.12
N GLY A 749 29.07 19.08 21.25
CA GLY A 749 28.34 20.27 20.80
C GLY A 749 27.60 20.90 21.97
N ARG A 750 26.26 20.97 21.91
CA ARG A 750 25.45 21.67 22.93
C ARG A 750 24.55 20.74 23.74
N THR A 751 23.67 19.99 23.07
CA THR A 751 22.59 19.19 23.69
C THR A 751 22.93 18.52 25.03
N ARG A 752 23.93 17.62 25.04
CA ARG A 752 24.27 16.83 26.24
C ARG A 752 24.86 17.67 27.37
N SER A 753 25.54 18.78 27.07
CA SER A 753 26.09 19.67 28.11
C SER A 753 24.97 20.38 28.86
N ILE A 754 23.96 20.86 28.12
CA ILE A 754 22.77 21.51 28.67
C ILE A 754 21.97 20.53 29.53
N VAL A 755 21.67 19.34 29.01
CA VAL A 755 20.94 18.29 29.76
C VAL A 755 21.69 17.90 31.03
N GLY A 756 23.01 17.72 30.97
CA GLY A 756 23.82 17.33 32.12
C GLY A 756 23.88 18.43 33.20
N ALA A 757 24.13 19.67 32.82
CA ALA A 757 24.11 20.81 33.73
C ALA A 757 22.72 20.98 34.39
N GLN A 758 21.66 20.94 33.58
CA GLN A 758 20.30 21.06 34.10
C GLN A 758 19.89 19.85 34.97
N THR A 759 20.44 18.66 34.73
CA THR A 759 20.23 17.49 35.60
C THR A 759 20.74 17.76 37.01
N LEU A 760 21.95 18.30 37.16
CA LEU A 760 22.50 18.66 38.47
C LEU A 760 21.67 19.74 39.16
N ILE A 761 21.27 20.79 38.43
CA ILE A 761 20.41 21.86 38.95
C ILE A 761 19.06 21.29 39.42
N ASN A 762 18.46 20.42 38.63
CA ASN A 762 17.20 19.77 38.96
C ASN A 762 17.30 18.84 40.18
N LEU A 763 18.48 18.27 40.45
CA LEU A 763 18.80 17.48 41.65
C LEU A 763 19.13 18.35 42.88
N GLY A 764 19.07 19.68 42.76
CA GLY A 764 19.26 20.61 43.88
C GLY A 764 20.66 21.19 44.01
N TRP A 765 21.56 20.98 43.04
CA TRP A 765 22.83 21.69 43.03
C TRP A 765 22.62 23.19 42.79
N PRO A 766 23.37 24.09 43.46
CA PRO A 766 23.19 25.53 43.31
C PRO A 766 23.36 25.99 41.86
N LYS A 767 22.37 26.71 41.31
CA LYS A 767 22.36 27.17 39.91
C LYS A 767 23.57 28.05 39.57
N ASP A 768 24.08 28.83 40.51
CA ASP A 768 25.28 29.67 40.35
C ASP A 768 26.61 28.88 40.35
N ARG A 769 26.55 27.57 40.65
CA ARG A 769 27.71 26.67 40.70
C ARG A 769 27.73 25.62 39.60
N VAL A 770 26.70 25.53 38.76
CA VAL A 770 26.61 24.53 37.68
C VAL A 770 26.43 25.23 36.35
N LEU A 771 27.34 24.98 35.40
CA LEU A 771 27.32 25.59 34.08
C LEU A 771 27.51 24.52 32.98
N ALA A 772 26.91 24.75 31.83
CA ALA A 772 27.26 24.07 30.59
C ALA A 772 28.43 24.79 29.90
N LEU A 773 29.40 24.05 29.35
CA LEU A 773 30.40 24.62 28.45
C LEU A 773 29.74 24.92 27.11
N GLU A 774 29.71 26.19 26.73
CA GLU A 774 29.11 26.64 25.48
C GLU A 774 29.79 25.96 24.28
N ASN A 775 28.99 25.27 23.47
CA ASN A 775 29.40 24.56 22.25
C ASN A 775 30.43 23.43 22.46
N GLY A 776 30.70 23.02 23.70
CA GLY A 776 31.48 21.82 24.02
C GLY A 776 32.90 21.80 23.44
N THR A 777 33.38 20.61 23.06
CA THR A 777 34.71 20.47 22.45
C THR A 777 34.82 21.13 21.07
N GLN A 778 33.70 21.28 20.33
CA GLN A 778 33.69 22.07 19.09
C GLN A 778 33.94 23.55 19.37
N GLY A 779 33.26 24.14 20.34
CA GLY A 779 33.48 25.52 20.78
C GLY A 779 34.91 25.74 21.26
N TRP A 780 35.43 24.80 22.05
CA TRP A 780 36.82 24.81 22.52
C TRP A 780 37.83 24.82 21.37
N TYR A 781 37.63 23.95 20.36
CA TYR A 781 38.46 23.88 19.17
C TYR A 781 38.34 25.14 18.28
N LEU A 782 37.12 25.68 18.14
CA LEU A 782 36.86 26.90 17.36
C LEU A 782 37.47 28.15 17.99
N ALA A 783 37.65 28.15 19.31
CA ALA A 783 38.34 29.19 20.07
C ALA A 783 39.87 28.98 20.13
N ASP A 784 40.44 28.13 19.27
CA ASP A 784 41.87 27.84 19.17
C ASP A 784 42.52 27.22 20.42
N HIS A 785 41.72 26.60 21.30
CA HIS A 785 42.25 25.87 22.46
C HIS A 785 42.53 24.40 22.14
N ALA A 786 43.61 23.86 22.71
CA ALA A 786 44.00 22.47 22.49
C ALA A 786 43.05 21.49 23.20
N LEU A 787 42.67 20.41 22.50
CA LEU A 787 41.96 19.26 23.07
C LEU A 787 42.95 18.21 23.57
N GLU A 788 42.51 17.40 24.52
CA GLU A 788 43.22 16.21 25.00
C GLU A 788 42.70 14.96 24.27
N HIS A 789 43.57 13.97 24.05
CA HIS A 789 43.25 12.73 23.32
C HIS A 789 43.78 11.53 24.09
N GLY A 790 43.07 10.40 24.02
CA GLY A 790 43.44 9.15 24.71
C GLY A 790 43.21 9.17 26.22
N ASP A 791 42.50 10.17 26.74
CA ASP A 791 42.21 10.28 28.18
C ASP A 791 41.24 9.19 28.65
N GLU A 792 41.48 8.68 29.86
CA GLU A 792 40.70 7.63 30.50
C GLU A 792 40.20 8.03 31.89
N ARG A 793 40.37 9.30 32.30
CA ARG A 793 39.85 9.80 33.58
C ARG A 793 38.33 9.62 33.64
N ARG A 794 37.87 8.88 34.63
CA ARG A 794 36.45 8.65 34.91
C ARG A 794 36.19 8.54 36.41
N TYR A 795 34.92 8.51 36.77
CA TYR A 795 34.45 8.29 38.14
C TYR A 795 34.89 6.92 38.71
N SER A 796 34.89 6.78 40.03
CA SER A 796 35.15 5.52 40.75
C SER A 796 34.04 4.49 40.50
N ASP A 797 34.40 3.21 40.36
CA ASP A 797 33.42 2.13 40.20
C ASP A 797 32.50 1.99 41.42
N THR A 798 33.00 2.34 42.61
CA THR A 798 32.22 2.36 43.85
C THR A 798 31.63 3.74 44.14
N VAL A 799 30.46 3.74 44.80
CA VAL A 799 29.81 4.94 45.33
C VAL A 799 29.70 4.80 46.85
N SER A 800 30.10 5.82 47.60
CA SER A 800 29.98 5.79 49.06
C SER A 800 28.51 5.71 49.51
N PRO A 801 28.20 5.02 50.62
CA PRO A 801 26.81 4.91 51.11
C PRO A 801 26.13 6.26 51.36
N ALA A 802 26.89 7.27 51.77
CA ALA A 802 26.39 8.62 51.98
C ALA A 802 26.04 9.31 50.66
N ALA A 803 26.91 9.21 49.64
CA ALA A 803 26.65 9.76 48.32
C ALA A 803 25.43 9.10 47.66
N LEU A 804 25.30 7.78 47.77
CA LEU A 804 24.15 7.03 47.25
C LEU A 804 22.85 7.46 47.93
N ALA A 805 22.82 7.55 49.26
CA ALA A 805 21.63 7.97 50.00
C ALA A 805 21.18 9.40 49.63
N ALA A 806 22.14 10.32 49.49
CA ALA A 806 21.85 11.69 49.04
C ALA A 806 21.29 11.72 47.61
N ALA A 807 21.89 10.93 46.70
CA ALA A 807 21.44 10.84 45.31
C ALA A 807 20.03 10.23 45.19
N GLN A 808 19.70 9.22 45.99
CA GLN A 808 18.36 8.61 46.04
C GLN A 808 17.29 9.62 46.48
N VAL A 809 17.57 10.42 47.51
CA VAL A 809 16.64 11.47 47.96
C VAL A 809 16.42 12.53 46.88
N ALA A 810 17.50 13.01 46.26
CA ALA A 810 17.42 14.01 45.19
C ALA A 810 16.68 13.47 43.95
N SER A 811 16.95 12.22 43.55
CA SER A 811 16.31 11.57 42.41
C SER A 811 14.81 11.31 42.65
N ALA A 812 14.44 10.90 43.87
CA ALA A 812 13.03 10.75 44.25
C ALA A 812 12.26 12.08 44.21
N ALA A 813 12.84 13.15 44.76
CA ALA A 813 12.24 14.49 44.71
C ALA A 813 12.10 15.01 43.27
N LEU A 814 13.07 14.70 42.40
CA LEU A 814 13.00 15.01 40.97
C LEU A 814 11.87 14.26 40.27
N ALA A 815 11.77 12.96 40.51
CA ALA A 815 10.72 12.11 39.96
C ALA A 815 9.32 12.60 40.37
N GLU A 816 9.14 12.96 41.64
CA GLU A 816 7.90 13.57 42.14
C GLU A 816 7.58 14.90 41.45
N ARG A 817 8.58 15.80 41.33
CA ARG A 817 8.41 17.11 40.69
C ARG A 817 7.92 17.02 39.25
N PHE A 818 8.34 16.01 38.51
CA PHE A 818 7.96 15.80 37.10
C PHE A 818 6.90 14.70 36.91
N GLY A 819 6.23 14.29 37.99
CA GLY A 819 5.11 13.35 37.93
C GLY A 819 5.49 11.98 37.34
N VAL A 820 6.72 11.51 37.57
CA VAL A 820 7.20 10.23 37.04
C VAL A 820 6.50 9.07 37.77
N PRO A 821 5.68 8.26 37.08
CA PRO A 821 5.01 7.13 37.71
C PRO A 821 5.97 5.95 37.94
N SER A 822 5.72 5.20 39.01
CA SER A 822 6.28 3.86 39.19
C SER A 822 5.29 2.79 38.74
N VAL A 823 5.80 1.67 38.22
CA VAL A 823 5.01 0.51 37.78
C VAL A 823 5.59 -0.77 38.39
N ASP A 824 4.76 -1.74 38.75
CA ASP A 824 5.21 -3.05 39.21
C ASP A 824 5.36 -4.05 38.05
N ALA A 825 6.05 -5.16 38.30
CA ALA A 825 6.30 -6.18 37.28
C ALA A 825 5.00 -6.80 36.72
N ASP A 826 3.99 -7.01 37.57
CA ASP A 826 2.72 -7.63 37.19
C ASP A 826 1.92 -6.75 36.22
N ALA A 827 1.93 -5.43 36.43
CA ALA A 827 1.31 -4.47 35.53
C ALA A 827 1.99 -4.45 34.16
N VAL A 828 3.34 -4.49 34.10
CA VAL A 828 4.07 -4.52 32.83
C VAL A 828 3.79 -5.81 32.05
N VAL A 829 3.76 -6.97 32.73
CA VAL A 829 3.39 -8.25 32.12
C VAL A 829 1.95 -8.20 31.57
N ARG A 830 1.03 -7.59 32.32
CA ARG A 830 -0.37 -7.44 31.88
C ARG A 830 -0.48 -6.60 30.62
N TRP A 831 0.16 -5.42 30.57
CA TRP A 831 0.15 -4.57 29.39
C TRP A 831 0.68 -5.28 28.14
N GLN A 832 1.74 -6.09 28.31
CA GLN A 832 2.27 -6.86 27.20
C GLN A 832 1.30 -7.97 26.74
N ALA A 833 0.61 -8.63 27.68
CA ALA A 833 -0.34 -9.70 27.37
C ALA A 833 -1.63 -9.18 26.72
N GLU A 834 -2.11 -8.00 27.14
CA GLU A 834 -3.29 -7.33 26.58
C GLU A 834 -3.04 -6.86 25.13
N GLY A 835 -1.80 -6.48 24.80
CA GLY A 835 -1.42 -6.07 23.45
C GLY A 835 -2.00 -4.70 23.04
N GLU A 836 -2.56 -3.93 23.96
CA GLU A 836 -3.15 -2.61 23.69
C GLU A 836 -2.10 -1.51 23.45
N HIS A 837 -0.87 -1.71 23.94
CA HIS A 837 0.23 -0.76 23.83
C HIS A 837 1.55 -1.43 23.48
N SER A 838 2.42 -0.70 22.80
CA SER A 838 3.82 -1.06 22.62
C SER A 838 4.57 -0.85 23.94
N VAL A 839 5.28 -1.88 24.41
CA VAL A 839 6.00 -1.87 25.69
C VAL A 839 7.50 -1.98 25.43
N PHE A 840 8.27 -1.02 25.93
CA PHE A 840 9.73 -1.01 25.90
C PHE A 840 10.30 -1.13 27.30
N LEU A 841 11.23 -2.08 27.51
CA LEU A 841 11.92 -2.29 28.79
C LEU A 841 13.42 -2.01 28.62
N PHE A 842 13.92 -0.97 29.28
CA PHE A 842 15.32 -0.54 29.19
C PHE A 842 16.06 -0.63 30.52
N ASP A 843 17.21 -1.29 30.48
CA ASP A 843 18.22 -1.23 31.54
C ASP A 843 19.11 0.00 31.28
N VAL A 844 19.02 1.01 32.15
CA VAL A 844 19.70 2.30 31.94
C VAL A 844 21.11 2.37 32.53
N ARG A 845 21.59 1.26 33.10
CA ARG A 845 22.91 1.13 33.73
C ARG A 845 24.04 1.05 32.70
N THR A 846 25.28 0.91 33.15
CA THR A 846 26.44 0.77 32.26
C THR A 846 26.43 -0.56 31.52
N GLY A 847 27.23 -0.66 30.44
CA GLY A 847 27.37 -1.91 29.67
C GLY A 847 27.94 -3.05 30.50
N ASP A 848 28.88 -2.75 31.40
CA ASP A 848 29.49 -3.74 32.28
C ASP A 848 28.46 -4.30 33.28
N GLU A 849 27.60 -3.45 33.84
CA GLU A 849 26.52 -3.87 34.73
C GLU A 849 25.47 -4.72 34.03
N PHE A 850 25.09 -4.36 32.80
CA PHE A 850 24.16 -5.16 32.00
C PHE A 850 24.76 -6.53 31.65
N ALA A 851 26.04 -6.57 31.26
CA ALA A 851 26.75 -7.81 30.96
C ALA A 851 26.90 -8.72 32.19
N ALA A 852 27.03 -8.14 33.39
CA ALA A 852 27.04 -8.89 34.65
C ALA A 852 25.69 -9.52 35.00
N GLY A 853 24.58 -8.94 34.50
CA GLY A 853 23.24 -9.51 34.62
C GLY A 853 22.15 -8.45 34.54
N SER A 854 21.05 -8.78 33.87
CA SER A 854 19.90 -7.90 33.68
C SER A 854 18.58 -8.71 33.66
N LEU A 855 17.45 -8.03 33.58
CA LEU A 855 16.13 -8.64 33.47
C LEU A 855 15.94 -9.31 32.10
N SER A 856 15.21 -10.43 32.09
CA SER A 856 14.88 -11.12 30.83
C SER A 856 13.92 -10.26 29.99
N GLY A 857 14.23 -10.12 28.70
CA GLY A 857 13.49 -9.22 27.80
C GLY A 857 13.95 -7.76 27.81
N ALA A 858 14.76 -7.33 28.78
CA ALA A 858 15.30 -5.97 28.82
C ALA A 858 16.32 -5.72 27.70
N ARG A 859 16.36 -4.48 27.22
CA ARG A 859 17.38 -3.97 26.29
C ARG A 859 18.32 -3.03 27.03
N HIS A 860 19.61 -3.16 26.77
CA HIS A 860 20.60 -2.26 27.33
C HIS A 860 20.63 -0.94 26.57
N VAL A 861 20.41 0.17 27.27
CA VAL A 861 20.63 1.51 26.74
C VAL A 861 21.09 2.42 27.88
N PRO A 862 22.38 2.80 27.96
CA PRO A 862 22.84 3.72 29.00
C PRO A 862 21.98 4.98 29.04
N GLY A 863 21.55 5.40 30.23
CA GLY A 863 20.51 6.43 30.39
C GLY A 863 20.74 7.71 29.60
N GLY A 864 21.97 8.23 29.60
CA GLY A 864 22.32 9.44 28.83
C GLY A 864 22.19 9.27 27.32
N GLN A 865 22.39 8.05 26.79
CA GLN A 865 22.17 7.75 25.37
C GLN A 865 20.70 7.60 25.03
N LEU A 866 19.89 7.05 25.96
CA LEU A 866 18.44 6.94 25.78
C LEU A 866 17.79 8.33 25.63
N VAL A 867 18.25 9.33 26.40
CA VAL A 867 17.77 10.72 26.27
C VAL A 867 18.34 11.41 25.02
N HIS A 868 19.60 11.13 24.67
CA HIS A 868 20.27 11.79 23.55
C HIS A 868 19.82 11.31 22.17
N ALA A 869 19.38 10.05 22.06
CA ALA A 869 19.09 9.38 20.80
C ALA A 869 17.86 8.47 20.92
N THR A 870 16.78 9.01 21.50
CA THR A 870 15.59 8.21 21.87
C THR A 870 14.97 7.49 20.67
N ASP A 871 14.96 8.14 19.52
CA ASP A 871 14.49 7.63 18.22
C ASP A 871 15.24 6.38 17.74
N ARG A 872 16.46 6.12 18.20
CA ARG A 872 17.18 4.87 17.86
C ARG A 872 16.63 3.64 18.58
N TYR A 873 15.91 3.85 19.68
CA TYR A 873 15.50 2.79 20.61
C TYR A 873 13.97 2.64 20.69
N VAL A 874 13.25 3.75 20.61
CA VAL A 874 11.79 3.82 20.70
C VAL A 874 11.24 4.24 19.33
N GLY A 875 10.78 3.26 18.55
CA GLY A 875 10.26 3.49 17.21
C GLY A 875 8.77 3.86 17.15
N VAL A 876 8.08 3.85 18.30
CA VAL A 876 6.64 4.07 18.40
C VAL A 876 6.37 5.26 19.32
N ARG A 877 5.70 6.29 18.80
CA ARG A 877 5.22 7.41 19.63
C ARG A 877 4.12 6.95 20.56
N HIS A 878 4.03 7.59 21.72
CA HIS A 878 3.03 7.31 22.77
C HIS A 878 3.07 5.88 23.35
N ALA A 879 4.13 5.12 23.05
CA ALA A 879 4.39 3.83 23.65
C ALA A 879 4.78 3.94 25.13
N LYS A 880 4.60 2.83 25.86
CA LYS A 880 5.00 2.71 27.26
C LYS A 880 6.50 2.42 27.35
N VAL A 881 7.24 3.33 27.98
CA VAL A 881 8.69 3.23 28.14
C VAL A 881 9.04 2.96 29.60
N ILE A 882 9.44 1.74 29.92
CA ILE A 882 9.81 1.31 31.27
C ILE A 882 11.33 1.35 31.38
N VAL A 883 11.86 2.12 32.32
CA VAL A 883 13.28 2.16 32.64
C VAL A 883 13.53 1.61 34.04
N PHE A 884 14.69 0.97 34.24
CA PHE A 884 15.08 0.46 35.55
C PHE A 884 16.60 0.49 35.77
N ASP A 885 16.97 0.47 37.05
CA ASP A 885 18.32 0.37 37.56
C ASP A 885 18.35 -0.57 38.79
N ASP A 886 19.45 -0.59 39.54
CA ASP A 886 19.59 -1.31 40.82
C ASP A 886 19.85 -0.39 42.03
N ASP A 887 20.10 0.90 41.77
CA ASP A 887 20.45 1.94 42.74
C ASP A 887 19.31 2.90 43.11
N GLY A 888 18.25 2.98 42.30
CA GLY A 888 17.12 3.90 42.51
C GLY A 888 17.45 5.37 42.25
N VAL A 889 18.52 5.68 41.51
CA VAL A 889 18.95 7.05 41.18
C VAL A 889 18.85 7.30 39.68
N ARG A 890 19.41 6.41 38.85
CA ARG A 890 19.54 6.59 37.41
C ARG A 890 18.17 6.55 36.72
N ALA A 891 17.36 5.53 36.98
CA ALA A 891 16.07 5.33 36.34
C ALA A 891 15.07 6.47 36.56
N PRO A 892 14.88 7.01 37.78
CA PRO A 892 13.98 8.15 37.97
C PRO A 892 14.45 9.44 37.27
N VAL A 893 15.76 9.69 37.23
CA VAL A 893 16.33 10.82 36.47
C VAL A 893 16.04 10.67 34.97
N ILE A 894 16.31 9.49 34.41
CA ILE A 894 16.08 9.23 32.98
C ILE A 894 14.59 9.30 32.62
N ALA A 895 13.72 8.71 33.44
CA ALA A 895 12.28 8.78 33.23
C ALA A 895 11.76 10.23 33.28
N SER A 896 12.30 11.07 34.17
CA SER A 896 11.92 12.49 34.24
C SER A 896 12.25 13.25 32.95
N TRP A 897 13.37 12.91 32.29
CA TRP A 897 13.73 13.51 31.01
C TRP A 897 12.89 12.96 29.86
N LEU A 898 12.61 11.66 29.85
CA LEU A 898 11.75 11.05 28.84
C LEU A 898 10.32 11.61 28.87
N ARG A 899 9.76 11.88 30.06
CA ARG A 899 8.43 12.53 30.17
C ARG A 899 8.44 13.94 29.61
N GLN A 900 9.47 14.73 29.92
CA GLN A 900 9.60 16.08 29.34
C GLN A 900 9.82 16.06 27.83
N LEU A 901 10.43 14.99 27.29
CA LEU A 901 10.60 14.74 25.86
C LEU A 901 9.30 14.26 25.18
N GLY A 902 8.22 14.04 25.93
CA GLY A 902 6.90 13.66 25.42
C GLY A 902 6.58 12.15 25.46
N HIS A 903 7.40 11.34 26.14
CA HIS A 903 7.16 9.89 26.24
C HIS A 903 6.36 9.49 27.48
N ASP A 904 5.55 8.43 27.35
CA ASP A 904 4.87 7.79 28.48
C ASP A 904 5.85 6.88 29.26
N ALA A 905 6.73 7.53 30.04
CA ALA A 905 7.82 6.86 30.74
C ALA A 905 7.49 6.50 32.19
N TYR A 906 7.97 5.34 32.64
CA TYR A 906 7.76 4.75 33.97
C TYR A 906 9.08 4.25 34.58
N VAL A 907 9.17 4.28 35.91
CA VAL A 907 10.24 3.60 36.67
C VAL A 907 9.72 2.24 37.16
N LEU A 908 10.49 1.17 36.91
CA LEU A 908 10.13 -0.15 37.43
C LEU A 908 10.37 -0.25 38.94
N THR A 909 9.31 -0.57 39.68
CA THR A 909 9.36 -0.82 41.12
C THR A 909 10.27 -1.99 41.43
N ALA A 910 11.12 -1.85 42.44
CA ALA A 910 12.19 -2.79 42.80
C ALA A 910 13.30 -2.99 41.74
N GLY A 911 13.24 -2.27 40.61
CA GLY A 911 14.30 -2.22 39.61
C GLY A 911 14.74 -3.59 39.12
N LEU A 912 16.06 -3.84 39.10
CA LEU A 912 16.66 -5.15 38.77
C LEU A 912 16.16 -6.29 39.67
N ARG A 913 15.70 -5.99 40.89
CA ARG A 913 15.18 -6.99 41.85
C ARG A 913 13.68 -7.28 41.68
N SER A 914 13.02 -6.69 40.68
CA SER A 914 11.58 -6.87 40.43
C SER A 914 11.19 -8.29 40.02
N GLY A 915 12.12 -9.07 39.48
CA GLY A 915 11.84 -10.40 38.92
C GLY A 915 11.08 -10.36 37.59
N LEU A 916 10.88 -9.18 37.00
CA LEU A 916 10.17 -9.02 35.73
C LEU A 916 10.82 -9.86 34.62
N THR A 917 10.00 -10.60 33.90
CA THR A 917 10.41 -11.35 32.70
C THR A 917 9.43 -11.03 31.58
N LEU A 918 9.93 -10.47 30.49
CA LEU A 918 9.17 -10.29 29.26
C LEU A 918 9.71 -11.24 28.18
N PRO A 919 8.85 -11.89 27.37
CA PRO A 919 9.27 -12.56 26.16
C PRO A 919 10.11 -11.62 25.29
N ARG A 920 11.26 -12.13 24.84
CA ARG A 920 12.00 -11.49 23.76
C ARG A 920 11.27 -11.82 22.45
N PRO A 921 11.10 -10.85 21.55
CA PRO A 921 10.68 -11.16 20.19
C PRO A 921 11.60 -12.24 19.62
N ASP A 922 11.04 -13.24 18.94
CA ASP A 922 11.82 -14.29 18.28
C ASP A 922 12.77 -13.74 17.22
N GLY A 923 12.51 -12.51 16.76
CA GLY A 923 13.30 -11.76 15.80
C GLY A 923 13.15 -12.32 14.39
N TRP A 924 13.46 -11.49 13.40
CA TRP A 924 13.76 -12.02 12.08
C TRP A 924 15.04 -12.87 12.16
N ARG A 925 14.98 -14.06 11.56
CA ARG A 925 16.13 -14.98 11.50
C ARG A 925 16.67 -15.05 10.09
N ALA A 926 17.95 -14.73 9.94
CA ALA A 926 18.66 -14.85 8.68
C ALA A 926 18.68 -16.30 8.19
N GLN A 927 18.36 -16.51 6.92
CA GLN A 927 18.64 -17.79 6.27
C GLN A 927 20.16 -17.93 6.12
N ALA A 928 20.70 -19.08 6.56
CA ALA A 928 22.13 -19.36 6.42
C ALA A 928 22.51 -19.41 4.92
N LEU A 929 23.51 -18.61 4.55
CA LEU A 929 24.06 -18.60 3.20
C LEU A 929 25.22 -19.60 3.08
N PRO A 930 25.43 -20.20 1.89
CA PRO A 930 26.65 -20.95 1.62
C PRO A 930 27.88 -20.06 1.80
N GLY A 931 28.83 -20.49 2.63
CA GLY A 931 30.10 -19.80 2.82
C GLY A 931 31.12 -20.19 1.75
N ILE A 932 31.92 -19.23 1.29
CA ILE A 932 33.10 -19.45 0.46
C ILE A 932 34.32 -18.85 1.17
N ASP A 933 35.42 -19.61 1.30
CA ASP A 933 36.64 -19.08 1.90
C ASP A 933 37.48 -18.27 0.90
N ALA A 934 38.42 -17.46 1.41
CA ALA A 934 39.23 -16.59 0.57
C ALA A 934 40.14 -17.34 -0.43
N ARG A 935 40.57 -18.56 -0.12
CA ARG A 935 41.42 -19.37 -1.02
C ARG A 935 40.58 -19.95 -2.15
N GLU A 936 39.40 -20.47 -1.82
CA GLU A 936 38.43 -20.96 -2.79
C GLU A 936 37.95 -19.84 -3.71
N LEU A 937 37.62 -18.67 -3.15
CA LEU A 937 37.29 -17.47 -3.93
C LEU A 937 38.45 -17.11 -4.87
N SER A 938 39.70 -17.15 -4.39
CA SER A 938 40.88 -16.90 -5.23
C SER A 938 41.00 -17.88 -6.40
N ALA A 939 40.70 -19.17 -6.18
CA ALA A 939 40.80 -20.21 -7.19
C ALA A 939 39.70 -20.04 -8.25
N ARG A 940 38.49 -19.67 -7.82
CA ARG A 940 37.34 -19.42 -8.69
C ARG A 940 37.36 -18.04 -9.37
N ARG A 941 38.19 -17.10 -8.89
CA ARG A 941 38.30 -15.74 -9.45
C ARG A 941 38.84 -15.71 -10.89
N TYR A 942 39.53 -16.76 -11.32
CA TYR A 942 39.98 -16.93 -12.71
C TYR A 942 38.95 -17.67 -13.59
N ASP A 943 37.85 -18.13 -12.99
CA ASP A 943 36.68 -18.63 -13.71
C ASP A 943 35.82 -17.43 -14.14
N ALA A 944 35.42 -17.39 -15.42
CA ALA A 944 34.74 -16.24 -16.02
C ALA A 944 33.33 -15.97 -15.46
N LYS A 945 32.86 -16.77 -14.50
CA LYS A 945 31.46 -16.82 -14.03
C LYS A 945 31.17 -16.18 -12.67
N VAL A 946 32.18 -15.76 -11.90
CA VAL A 946 31.98 -15.25 -10.52
C VAL A 946 31.99 -13.72 -10.45
N CYS A 947 30.94 -13.14 -9.86
CA CYS A 947 30.82 -11.72 -9.55
C CYS A 947 30.92 -11.48 -8.03
N VAL A 948 31.77 -10.55 -7.60
CA VAL A 948 31.89 -10.17 -6.19
C VAL A 948 31.14 -8.87 -5.95
N ILE A 949 30.16 -8.89 -5.05
CA ILE A 949 29.40 -7.70 -4.65
C ILE A 949 29.72 -7.39 -3.20
N ASP A 950 30.19 -6.19 -2.95
CA ASP A 950 30.47 -5.68 -1.61
C ASP A 950 29.27 -4.87 -1.11
N VAL A 951 28.62 -5.38 -0.06
CA VAL A 951 27.44 -4.77 0.57
C VAL A 951 27.78 -4.10 1.91
N ARG A 952 29.07 -3.90 2.20
CA ARG A 952 29.51 -3.07 3.32
C ARG A 952 29.20 -1.59 3.04
N SER A 953 29.31 -0.76 4.08
CA SER A 953 29.11 0.69 3.92
C SER A 953 29.98 1.28 2.81
N SER A 954 29.48 2.28 2.10
CA SER A 954 30.20 2.97 1.03
C SER A 954 31.58 3.45 1.46
N MET A 955 31.70 4.00 2.67
CA MET A 955 32.98 4.47 3.21
C MET A 955 33.93 3.33 3.57
N ALA A 956 33.42 2.15 3.95
CA ALA A 956 34.26 0.96 4.12
C ALA A 956 34.81 0.49 2.77
N PHE A 957 33.96 0.45 1.74
CA PHE A 957 34.36 0.09 0.37
C PHE A 957 35.40 1.06 -0.21
N ARG A 958 35.13 2.37 -0.18
CA ARG A 958 36.05 3.42 -0.65
C ARG A 958 37.43 3.31 -0.01
N ARG A 959 37.45 3.07 1.32
CA ARG A 959 38.69 2.92 2.07
C ARG A 959 39.48 1.71 1.60
N ALA A 960 38.85 0.53 1.54
CA ALA A 960 39.47 -0.69 1.04
C ALA A 960 38.43 -1.76 0.68
N HIS A 961 38.58 -2.39 -0.48
CA HIS A 961 37.74 -3.49 -0.96
C HIS A 961 38.54 -4.48 -1.81
N MET A 962 37.95 -5.63 -2.12
CA MET A 962 38.59 -6.61 -3.00
C MET A 962 38.63 -6.07 -4.44
N ALA A 963 39.79 -6.17 -5.11
CA ALA A 963 39.95 -5.57 -6.44
C ALA A 963 38.89 -6.08 -7.44
N GLY A 964 38.26 -5.18 -8.18
CA GLY A 964 37.17 -5.53 -9.12
C GLY A 964 35.86 -6.01 -8.49
N ALA A 965 35.67 -5.84 -7.18
CA ALA A 965 34.36 -5.99 -6.55
C ALA A 965 33.44 -4.81 -6.90
N ILE A 966 32.13 -5.07 -7.01
CA ILE A 966 31.12 -4.06 -7.26
C ILE A 966 30.48 -3.66 -5.93
N TRP A 967 30.50 -2.37 -5.59
CA TRP A 967 29.76 -1.89 -4.43
C TRP A 967 28.27 -1.76 -4.74
N SER A 968 27.42 -2.22 -3.82
CA SER A 968 25.99 -1.95 -3.86
C SER A 968 25.36 -2.11 -2.49
N ILE A 969 24.11 -1.71 -2.36
CA ILE A 969 23.31 -1.85 -1.15
C ILE A 969 21.92 -2.35 -1.52
N ARG A 970 21.24 -2.98 -0.56
CA ARG A 970 19.98 -3.69 -0.78
C ARG A 970 18.96 -2.97 -1.67
N PRO A 971 18.61 -1.67 -1.46
CA PRO A 971 17.59 -1.01 -2.28
C PRO A 971 17.94 -0.93 -3.77
N ARG A 972 19.24 -1.03 -4.13
CA ARG A 972 19.76 -0.95 -5.50
C ARG A 972 20.09 -2.30 -6.14
N LEU A 973 20.04 -3.41 -5.40
CA LEU A 973 20.40 -4.73 -5.94
C LEU A 973 19.47 -5.19 -7.05
N ALA A 974 18.20 -4.77 -7.05
CA ALA A 974 17.23 -5.14 -8.07
C ALA A 974 17.58 -4.59 -9.48
N THR A 975 18.24 -3.44 -9.55
CA THR A 975 18.60 -2.75 -10.80
C THR A 975 20.10 -2.71 -11.06
N LEU A 976 20.91 -3.24 -10.13
CA LEU A 976 22.36 -3.31 -10.29
C LEU A 976 22.70 -4.04 -11.60
N ALA A 977 23.51 -3.40 -12.44
CA ALA A 977 24.03 -4.01 -13.66
C ALA A 977 25.08 -5.07 -13.29
N LEU A 978 24.79 -6.32 -13.62
CA LEU A 978 25.72 -7.45 -13.44
C LEU A 978 26.35 -7.82 -14.79
N PRO A 979 27.62 -8.27 -14.82
CA PRO A 979 28.23 -8.79 -16.04
C PRO A 979 27.47 -10.01 -16.56
N SER A 980 27.07 -10.00 -17.83
CA SER A 980 26.18 -11.02 -18.44
C SER A 980 26.76 -12.44 -18.47
N ASP A 981 28.08 -12.58 -18.31
CA ASP A 981 28.81 -13.85 -18.25
C ASP A 981 28.99 -14.39 -16.82
N ARG A 982 28.55 -13.62 -15.79
CA ARG A 982 28.80 -13.92 -14.38
C ARG A 982 27.52 -14.06 -13.57
N SER A 983 27.00 -15.30 -13.50
CA SER A 983 25.76 -15.59 -12.76
C SER A 983 25.98 -16.03 -11.31
N ASP A 984 27.21 -16.34 -10.88
CA ASP A 984 27.49 -16.76 -9.50
C ASP A 984 27.97 -15.57 -8.68
N VAL A 985 27.21 -15.21 -7.64
CA VAL A 985 27.49 -14.02 -6.82
C VAL A 985 28.11 -14.40 -5.48
N VAL A 986 29.17 -13.68 -5.12
CA VAL A 986 29.82 -13.75 -3.80
C VAL A 986 29.64 -12.42 -3.10
N LEU A 987 28.96 -12.43 -1.97
CA LEU A 987 28.73 -11.26 -1.12
C LEU A 987 29.91 -11.06 -0.16
N VAL A 988 30.37 -9.81 -0.06
CA VAL A 988 31.24 -9.33 1.01
C VAL A 988 30.40 -8.44 1.92
N ALA A 989 30.27 -8.82 3.19
CA ALA A 989 29.49 -8.10 4.19
C ALA A 989 30.22 -8.12 5.54
N ASP A 990 29.90 -7.14 6.39
CA ASP A 990 30.34 -7.11 7.79
C ASP A 990 29.29 -7.71 8.75
N ASP A 991 28.07 -7.95 8.25
CA ASP A 991 26.91 -8.44 9.00
C ASP A 991 26.21 -9.55 8.19
N ASP A 992 26.17 -10.76 8.74
CA ASP A 992 25.56 -11.93 8.10
C ASP A 992 24.06 -11.74 7.85
N ALA A 993 23.36 -10.99 8.71
CA ALA A 993 21.95 -10.69 8.54
C ALA A 993 21.71 -9.80 7.32
N VAL A 994 22.56 -8.78 7.14
CA VAL A 994 22.53 -7.90 5.96
C VAL A 994 22.87 -8.69 4.69
N ALA A 995 23.87 -9.58 4.76
CA ALA A 995 24.21 -10.46 3.64
C ALA A 995 23.02 -11.35 3.23
N ALA A 996 22.31 -11.94 4.19
CA ALA A 996 21.13 -12.77 3.92
C ALA A 996 19.99 -11.97 3.28
N LEU A 997 19.73 -10.73 3.73
CA LEU A 997 18.74 -9.85 3.11
C LEU A 997 19.12 -9.44 1.67
N ALA A 998 20.40 -9.14 1.44
CA ALA A 998 20.92 -8.84 0.11
C ALA A 998 20.83 -10.05 -0.83
N ALA A 999 21.17 -11.25 -0.33
CA ALA A 999 21.07 -12.49 -1.08
C ALA A 999 19.63 -12.81 -1.49
N ALA A 1000 18.65 -12.60 -0.61
CA ALA A 1000 17.24 -12.80 -0.95
C ALA A 1000 16.78 -11.91 -2.11
N GLU A 1001 17.30 -10.68 -2.19
CA GLU A 1001 16.99 -9.75 -3.30
C GLU A 1001 17.67 -10.19 -4.61
N LEU A 1002 18.91 -10.66 -4.53
CA LEU A 1002 19.69 -11.14 -5.68
C LEU A 1002 19.15 -12.46 -6.23
N LEU A 1003 18.77 -13.40 -5.36
CA LEU A 1003 18.19 -14.70 -5.76
C LEU A 1003 16.82 -14.56 -6.43
N ALA A 1004 16.16 -13.41 -6.29
CA ALA A 1004 14.93 -13.10 -7.01
C ALA A 1004 15.18 -12.70 -8.48
N ARG A 1005 16.44 -12.41 -8.86
CA ARG A 1005 16.81 -12.02 -10.23
C ARG A 1005 17.11 -13.23 -11.10
N ARG A 1006 16.76 -13.15 -12.38
CA ARG A 1006 16.95 -14.25 -13.34
C ARG A 1006 18.40 -14.43 -13.82
N ASP A 1007 19.22 -13.38 -13.72
CA ASP A 1007 20.64 -13.38 -14.11
C ASP A 1007 21.57 -13.87 -13.01
N VAL A 1008 21.04 -14.22 -11.83
CA VAL A 1008 21.78 -14.77 -10.70
C VAL A 1008 21.43 -16.25 -10.53
N SER A 1009 22.42 -17.13 -10.69
CA SER A 1009 22.28 -18.59 -10.53
C SER A 1009 22.50 -19.04 -9.09
N SER A 1010 23.42 -18.39 -8.38
CA SER A 1010 23.75 -18.74 -6.99
C SER A 1010 24.27 -17.53 -6.23
N VAL A 1011 24.08 -17.54 -4.90
CA VAL A 1011 24.64 -16.54 -3.99
C VAL A 1011 25.34 -17.24 -2.83
N SER A 1012 26.56 -16.80 -2.54
CA SER A 1012 27.37 -17.23 -1.40
C SER A 1012 27.93 -16.02 -0.65
N VAL A 1013 28.38 -16.20 0.59
CA VAL A 1013 29.00 -15.15 1.40
C VAL A 1013 30.47 -15.48 1.68
N LEU A 1014 31.34 -14.48 1.58
CA LEU A 1014 32.75 -14.64 1.92
C LEU A 1014 32.92 -14.85 3.43
N THR A 1015 33.36 -16.05 3.81
CA THR A 1015 33.60 -16.40 5.21
C THR A 1015 34.71 -15.52 5.80
N GLY A 1016 34.38 -14.79 6.88
CA GLY A 1016 35.29 -13.84 7.52
C GLY A 1016 35.39 -12.47 6.84
N GLY A 1017 34.53 -12.21 5.84
CA GLY A 1017 34.39 -10.91 5.19
C GLY A 1017 35.66 -10.38 4.55
N PHE A 1018 35.74 -9.07 4.35
CA PHE A 1018 36.88 -8.42 3.70
C PHE A 1018 38.22 -8.64 4.45
N ALA A 1019 38.17 -8.76 5.78
CA ALA A 1019 39.37 -9.02 6.59
C ALA A 1019 40.04 -10.36 6.20
N ALA A 1020 39.24 -11.39 5.87
CA ALA A 1020 39.76 -12.67 5.40
C ALA A 1020 40.42 -12.57 4.02
N CYS A 1021 39.90 -11.74 3.11
CA CYS A 1021 40.54 -11.44 1.83
C CYS A 1021 41.93 -10.82 2.02
N ALA A 1022 42.01 -9.79 2.86
CA ALA A 1022 43.27 -9.10 3.14
C ALA A 1022 44.29 -10.04 3.79
N ALA A 1023 43.87 -10.85 4.76
CA ALA A 1023 44.73 -11.83 5.43
C ALA A 1023 45.22 -12.93 4.49
N ALA A 1024 44.44 -13.31 3.47
CA ALA A 1024 44.80 -14.29 2.46
C ALA A 1024 45.71 -13.74 1.35
N GLY A 1025 46.05 -12.44 1.37
CA GLY A 1025 46.89 -11.81 0.35
C GLY A 1025 46.18 -11.62 -0.99
N LEU A 1026 44.84 -11.61 -1.02
CA LEU A 1026 44.09 -11.32 -2.23
C LEU A 1026 44.28 -9.86 -2.67
N PRO A 1027 44.31 -9.56 -3.99
CA PRO A 1027 44.38 -8.19 -4.48
C PRO A 1027 43.24 -7.33 -3.93
N CYS A 1028 43.61 -6.22 -3.28
CA CYS A 1028 42.72 -5.23 -2.70
C CYS A 1028 42.96 -3.87 -3.35
N GLU A 1029 41.89 -3.07 -3.47
CA GLU A 1029 41.88 -1.72 -4.04
C GLU A 1029 41.39 -0.72 -2.99
N SER A 1030 41.77 0.54 -3.19
CA SER A 1030 41.25 1.70 -2.46
C SER A 1030 40.76 2.70 -3.49
N SER A 1031 39.52 3.15 -3.35
CA SER A 1031 38.83 4.00 -4.31
C SER A 1031 38.15 5.15 -3.58
N PRO A 1032 38.90 6.20 -3.15
CA PRO A 1032 38.35 7.27 -2.33
C PRO A 1032 37.15 8.00 -2.96
N ASP A 1033 37.06 8.00 -4.29
CA ASP A 1033 36.01 8.70 -5.05
C ASP A 1033 34.98 7.75 -5.70
N GLN A 1034 35.06 6.42 -5.46
CA GLN A 1034 34.12 5.44 -6.01
C GLN A 1034 33.60 4.47 -4.93
N PRO A 1035 32.27 4.30 -4.78
CA PRO A 1035 31.16 4.99 -5.48
C PRO A 1035 31.16 6.51 -5.28
N SER A 1036 30.50 7.30 -6.14
CA SER A 1036 30.42 8.77 -6.02
C SER A 1036 29.63 9.22 -4.77
N ASP A 1037 29.77 10.47 -4.33
CA ASP A 1037 29.05 10.95 -3.11
C ASP A 1037 27.53 10.80 -3.24
N GLN A 1038 26.99 11.13 -4.42
CA GLN A 1038 25.56 10.93 -4.74
C GLN A 1038 25.13 9.46 -4.64
N ALA A 1039 26.05 8.52 -4.93
CA ALA A 1039 25.77 7.10 -4.81
C ALA A 1039 25.88 6.61 -3.35
N CYS A 1040 26.60 7.29 -2.47
CA CYS A 1040 26.77 6.91 -1.06
C CYS A 1040 25.57 7.30 -0.19
N ILE A 1041 24.36 6.87 -0.57
CA ILE A 1041 23.11 7.20 0.14
C ILE A 1041 23.02 6.62 1.56
N ASP A 1042 23.91 5.67 1.90
CA ASP A 1042 24.10 5.10 3.23
C ASP A 1042 24.98 5.98 4.15
N PHE A 1043 25.58 7.05 3.63
CA PHE A 1043 26.47 7.93 4.37
C PHE A 1043 25.96 9.37 4.38
N LEU A 1044 25.87 9.96 5.58
CA LEU A 1044 25.46 11.35 5.73
C LEU A 1044 26.66 12.29 5.56
N PHE A 1045 26.76 12.96 4.42
CA PHE A 1045 27.82 13.95 4.18
C PHE A 1045 27.63 15.26 4.93
N PHE A 1046 26.41 15.54 5.41
CA PHE A 1046 26.12 16.74 6.19
C PHE A 1046 27.05 16.84 7.42
N VAL A 1047 27.98 17.80 7.36
CA VAL A 1047 28.95 18.15 8.42
C VAL A 1047 29.67 16.94 9.06
N HIS A 1048 29.98 15.92 8.24
CA HIS A 1048 30.54 14.64 8.68
C HIS A 1048 31.97 14.77 9.25
N ASP A 1049 32.77 15.69 8.72
CA ASP A 1049 34.16 15.96 9.08
C ASP A 1049 34.32 17.05 10.17
N ARG A 1050 33.22 17.46 10.81
CA ARG A 1050 33.21 18.46 11.91
C ARG A 1050 34.06 18.06 13.13
N HIS A 1051 34.38 16.77 13.26
CA HIS A 1051 35.25 16.21 14.30
C HIS A 1051 36.64 15.84 13.79
N GLU A 1052 36.96 16.16 12.53
CA GLU A 1052 38.21 15.83 11.84
C GLU A 1052 39.02 17.09 11.49
N GLY A 1053 38.73 18.20 12.19
CA GLY A 1053 39.43 19.47 12.02
C GLY A 1053 38.79 20.44 11.01
N ASN A 1054 37.66 20.08 10.39
CA ASN A 1054 36.93 21.01 9.54
C ASN A 1054 36.14 22.04 10.39
N ARG A 1055 36.73 23.24 10.54
CA ARG A 1055 36.13 24.35 11.29
C ARG A 1055 34.81 24.83 10.70
N GLU A 1056 34.67 24.79 9.37
CA GLU A 1056 33.47 25.28 8.71
C GLU A 1056 32.30 24.31 8.91
N ALA A 1057 32.55 23.01 8.82
CA ALA A 1057 31.56 21.99 9.17
C ALA A 1057 31.12 22.09 10.64
N ALA A 1058 32.06 22.38 11.56
CA ALA A 1058 31.73 22.61 12.97
C ALA A 1058 30.84 23.84 13.17
N ARG A 1059 31.13 24.97 12.52
CA ARG A 1059 30.27 26.18 12.58
C ARG A 1059 28.88 25.93 12.02
N ARG A 1060 28.78 25.34 10.82
CA ARG A 1060 27.50 24.99 10.19
C ARG A 1060 26.66 24.06 11.05
N TYR A 1061 27.29 23.11 11.77
CA TYR A 1061 26.58 22.24 12.70
C TYR A 1061 25.97 23.02 13.88
N LEU A 1062 26.72 23.96 14.47
CA LEU A 1062 26.24 24.77 15.60
C LEU A 1062 25.13 25.75 15.17
N GLU A 1063 25.27 26.38 14.00
CA GLU A 1063 24.23 27.22 13.39
C GLU A 1063 22.94 26.41 13.14
N TRP A 1064 23.08 25.17 12.64
CA TRP A 1064 21.96 24.26 12.50
C TRP A 1064 21.30 23.93 13.85
N GLU A 1065 22.07 23.51 14.87
CA GLU A 1065 21.54 23.10 16.18
C GLU A 1065 20.77 24.24 16.86
N THR A 1066 21.29 25.47 16.80
CA THR A 1066 20.64 26.67 17.38
C THR A 1066 19.41 27.16 16.59
N GLY A 1067 19.30 26.80 15.30
CA GLY A 1067 18.16 27.15 14.44
C GLY A 1067 16.98 26.17 14.51
N LEU A 1068 17.07 25.08 15.29
CA LEU A 1068 16.07 24.01 15.29
C LEU A 1068 14.71 24.44 15.87
N ILE A 1069 14.70 25.20 16.97
CA ILE A 1069 13.42 25.61 17.62
C ILE A 1069 12.57 26.47 16.68
N ALA A 1070 13.20 27.34 15.89
CA ALA A 1070 12.51 28.23 14.97
C ALA A 1070 11.82 27.51 13.80
N GLN A 1071 12.15 26.23 13.57
CA GLN A 1071 11.54 25.40 12.53
C GLN A 1071 10.28 24.68 13.02
N LEU A 1072 10.04 24.60 14.33
CA LEU A 1072 8.89 23.87 14.87
C LEU A 1072 7.59 24.63 14.63
N ASP A 1073 6.53 23.90 14.29
CA ASP A 1073 5.16 24.42 14.38
C ASP A 1073 4.55 24.26 15.79
N SER A 1074 3.32 24.74 15.96
CA SER A 1074 2.63 24.71 17.26
C SER A 1074 2.32 23.29 17.74
N ASP A 1075 2.04 22.37 16.82
CA ASP A 1075 1.67 20.99 17.16
C ASP A 1075 2.94 20.22 17.58
N GLU A 1076 4.05 20.40 16.86
CA GLU A 1076 5.36 19.84 17.17
C GLU A 1076 5.90 20.34 18.52
N LEU A 1077 5.79 21.65 18.78
CA LEU A 1077 6.21 22.22 20.06
C LEU A 1077 5.35 21.69 21.22
N ALA A 1078 4.06 21.43 20.98
CA ALA A 1078 3.14 20.91 21.98
C ALA A 1078 3.45 19.45 22.37
N GLU A 1079 4.29 18.73 21.65
CA GLU A 1079 4.68 17.36 22.02
C GLU A 1079 5.69 17.30 23.17
N PHE A 1080 6.37 18.41 23.50
CA PHE A 1080 7.33 18.48 24.62
C PHE A 1080 6.64 19.00 25.89
N ASP A 1081 6.81 18.30 27.03
CA ASP A 1081 6.24 18.71 28.33
C ASP A 1081 7.29 19.29 29.27
N MET A 1082 7.65 20.55 29.06
CA MET A 1082 8.65 21.25 29.87
C MET A 1082 8.18 21.60 31.30
N ARG A 1083 6.90 21.39 31.66
CA ARG A 1083 6.33 21.87 32.94
C ARG A 1083 5.68 20.77 33.79
N GLY A 1084 5.66 19.52 33.33
CA GLY A 1084 5.08 18.39 34.05
C GLY A 1084 3.56 18.47 34.17
N GLY A 1085 2.89 19.00 33.14
CA GLY A 1085 1.47 19.32 33.13
C GLY A 1085 0.56 18.29 32.48
N ARG A 1086 1.09 17.21 31.88
CA ARG A 1086 0.32 16.15 31.22
C ARG A 1086 0.40 14.78 31.91
#